data_AF-A0A538GCX7-F1
#
_entry.id   AF-A0A538GCX7-F1
#
_cell.length_a   1.000
_cell.length_b   1.000
_cell.length_c   1.000
_cell.angle_alpha   90.00
_cell.angle_beta   90.00
_cell.angle_gamma   90.00
#
_symmetry.space_group_name_H-M   'P 1'
#
loop_
_entity.id
_entity.type
_entity.pdbx_description
1 polymer ?
#
loop_
_entity_poly.entity_id
_entity_poly.type
_entity_poly.pdbx_seq_one_letter_code
_entity_poly.pdbx_strand_id
1 'polypeptide(L)'
;MSAETQAVFFNAVPLLAVASAYLAVSVIVAPRLWRERAGLKGSELAVPLMFPCIGLPAAIIAGAVLHDRRAIGGHVWVLFAASVIALLPALVFLFRRGDGGEVLSSGARAREAEELVSVRGRELEAVAAISEALARTTDPEAAGRVLLDEVGSALGIEFTALALIDEDAGEARGLLARDQGHDVDWWRDVRIDLRNESSGIASAFFQAAPVVVFDCSVSPLVSQRLVDRVGAKSGAFVPLIVDERIIGVLVAAPTSAKRAFSSEEVTLMQSLAADTGLALERTRSADALDEALARERLVAEISRRVRAVEGLADGTRIAVIEVGRALRASRCYIRLGGPGETQRLAAEWFAAGLQPIGAQTQNLPAANLAALKRRTVVISDIDHGSELEAPEVGTIETLRRIGTKSLVATPMLAFDRPIGVLGLHRAESGPWSEGEVALVESVARELALAIHSARLLEENRRRLLEQTALLRAAQVVTSELELEAVLQRLVDEVARLLDCEAADCYLLDRQRGILRCAAVHGREPELVGSEFSADQGLAGQAIRQRAPALSGDHPELQDSVSHAAYEGYAGAIAAPMVWSDEIRGVLGVGTQADRSFTSSDAELLEAFATLAALALRNAESFEERSRQAKIQRAFYDIASVLAAPISQGETLGAVARAAAEALGGDSAALLMPSEGAFEVAAAHGLPNEVAPVVHEAAVRAAEPLATCARNGTMIAAPALAEDERFDPDWRKAAASAGYGALLAVPVGAPGGRDGLAVVFFSDTRHFSDYDLELALNLAGTARGALERSELYESERRARGLAQQLARTGTLLATELDPAAVLDEIVAQAPALLEADAAVVRLVEDDELVVSATGGELPGDVLDSRAPATGWAAADAIQTGAPVAMGDVENEGPAAASDPALAAGYRAFLAVPLVGSEGGPQGVLSVYARRPRSWQADEVEALAALAGNASAALASAELYQRVALEKERSVAILANIADGIVAVDREGRVVLWNDAAERIT
;
A
#
# COMPACT_ATOMS: atom_id res chain seq x y z
N MET A 1 31.86 -4.61 13.67
CA MET A 1 31.34 -3.96 14.91
C MET A 1 29.83 -3.90 14.80
N SER A 2 29.08 -4.31 15.83
CA SER A 2 27.61 -4.18 15.81
C SER A 2 27.21 -2.70 15.84
N ALA A 3 26.03 -2.36 15.30
CA ALA A 3 25.52 -0.99 15.25
C ALA A 3 25.46 -0.34 16.65
N GLU A 4 25.15 -1.11 17.70
CA GLU A 4 25.18 -0.66 19.09
C GLU A 4 26.59 -0.29 19.56
N THR A 5 27.60 -1.08 19.17
CA THR A 5 29.00 -0.78 19.52
C THR A 5 29.47 0.51 18.85
N GLN A 6 29.07 0.74 17.59
CA GLN A 6 29.37 2.00 16.90
C GLN A 6 28.73 3.21 17.60
N ALA A 7 27.46 3.11 18.02
CA ALA A 7 26.75 4.18 18.72
C ALA A 7 27.41 4.55 20.07
N VAL A 8 27.90 3.56 20.83
CA VAL A 8 28.61 3.80 22.10
C VAL A 8 29.89 4.60 21.87
N PHE A 9 30.72 4.23 20.88
CA PHE A 9 31.93 4.98 20.56
C PHE A 9 31.65 6.37 19.99
N PHE A 10 30.58 6.51 19.21
CA PHE A 10 30.19 7.79 18.63
C PHE A 10 29.77 8.83 19.67
N ASN A 11 29.22 8.39 20.81
CA ASN A 11 28.93 9.28 21.94
C ASN A 11 30.14 9.51 22.86
N ALA A 12 30.95 8.49 23.12
CA ALA A 12 32.03 8.58 24.11
C ALA A 12 33.26 9.36 23.63
N VAL A 13 33.67 9.20 22.36
CA VAL A 13 34.90 9.81 21.83
C VAL A 13 34.86 11.34 21.82
N PRO A 14 33.79 12.01 21.36
CA PRO A 14 33.71 13.47 21.39
C PRO A 14 33.69 14.04 22.82
N LEU A 15 33.01 13.39 23.75
CA LEU A 15 32.96 13.82 25.15
C LEU A 15 34.34 13.72 25.82
N LEU A 16 35.13 12.68 25.52
CA LEU A 16 36.53 12.59 25.96
C LEU A 16 37.41 13.69 25.37
N ALA A 17 37.17 14.09 24.11
CA ALA A 17 37.90 15.20 23.50
C ALA A 17 37.58 16.54 24.18
N VAL A 18 36.31 16.82 24.49
CA VAL A 18 35.88 18.00 25.25
C VAL A 18 36.50 18.01 26.64
N ALA A 19 36.43 16.89 27.35
CA ALA A 19 37.04 16.75 28.67
C ALA A 19 38.54 17.05 28.65
N SER A 20 39.26 16.49 27.67
CA SER A 20 40.71 16.65 27.55
C SER A 20 41.11 18.11 27.28
N ALA A 21 40.42 18.80 26.37
CA ALA A 21 40.72 20.18 26.02
C ALA A 21 40.48 21.14 27.20
N TYR A 22 39.34 21.01 27.88
CA TYR A 22 38.96 21.89 28.99
C TYR A 22 39.80 21.65 30.25
N LEU A 23 40.15 20.38 30.55
CA LEU A 23 41.06 20.07 31.66
C LEU A 23 42.49 20.54 31.37
N ALA A 24 42.96 20.46 30.12
CA ALA A 24 44.27 21.00 29.74
C ALA A 24 44.36 22.51 29.96
N VAL A 25 43.34 23.28 29.57
CA VAL A 25 43.25 24.72 29.86
C VAL A 25 43.24 24.98 31.37
N SER A 26 42.49 24.18 32.13
CA SER A 26 42.43 24.30 33.59
C SER A 26 43.80 24.13 34.25
N VAL A 27 44.57 23.12 33.83
CA VAL A 27 45.94 22.88 34.32
C VAL A 27 46.89 24.01 33.95
N ILE A 28 46.71 24.63 32.77
CA ILE A 28 47.53 25.76 32.31
C ILE A 28 47.27 27.02 33.14
N VAL A 29 45.99 27.29 33.48
CA VAL A 29 45.60 28.54 34.12
C VAL A 29 45.72 28.47 35.66
N ALA A 30 45.54 27.29 36.27
CA ALA A 30 45.56 27.09 37.72
C ALA A 30 46.81 27.61 38.46
N PRO A 31 48.06 27.45 37.98
CA PRO A 31 49.25 27.93 38.67
C PRO A 31 49.37 29.47 38.70
N ARG A 32 48.75 30.15 37.74
CA ARG A 32 48.77 31.62 37.62
C ARG A 32 47.71 32.23 38.53
N LEU A 33 46.49 31.68 38.51
CA LEU A 33 45.43 32.05 39.45
C LEU A 33 45.82 31.83 40.90
N TRP A 34 46.49 30.71 41.21
CA TRP A 34 46.93 30.43 42.57
C TRP A 34 47.93 31.47 43.10
N ARG A 35 48.81 31.97 42.23
CA ARG A 35 49.77 33.04 42.57
C ARG A 35 49.10 34.41 42.75
N GLU A 36 48.10 34.73 41.95
CA GLU A 36 47.44 36.05 41.92
C GLU A 36 46.16 36.11 42.76
N ARG A 37 45.79 35.03 43.47
CA ARG A 37 44.51 34.85 44.19
C ARG A 37 44.16 35.95 45.20
N ALA A 38 45.14 36.67 45.73
CA ALA A 38 44.93 37.70 46.75
C ALA A 38 44.47 39.06 46.17
N GLY A 39 44.61 39.28 44.85
CA GLY A 39 44.29 40.56 44.19
C GLY A 39 43.14 40.50 43.17
N LEU A 40 42.61 39.31 42.87
CA LEU A 40 41.58 39.12 41.85
C LEU A 40 40.18 39.42 42.39
N LYS A 41 39.38 40.18 41.65
CA LYS A 41 37.96 40.41 41.96
C LYS A 41 37.13 39.17 41.60
N GLY A 42 36.03 38.92 42.30
CA GLY A 42 35.20 37.72 42.08
C GLY A 42 34.73 37.50 40.63
N SER A 43 34.57 38.56 39.84
CA SER A 43 34.23 38.50 38.41
C SER A 43 35.36 37.97 37.52
N GLU A 44 36.62 38.15 37.92
CA GLU A 44 37.81 37.72 37.16
C GLU A 44 38.12 36.23 37.39
N LEU A 45 37.58 35.64 38.47
CA LEU A 45 37.67 34.22 38.78
C LEU A 45 36.61 33.38 38.05
N ALA A 46 35.52 33.99 37.58
CA ALA A 46 34.39 33.29 36.98
C ALA A 46 34.76 32.57 35.67
N VAL A 47 35.47 33.26 34.76
CA VAL A 47 35.84 32.70 33.46
C VAL A 47 36.80 31.50 33.58
N PRO A 48 37.87 31.56 34.40
CA PRO A 48 38.74 30.41 34.59
C PRO A 48 38.09 29.19 35.28
N LEU A 49 37.13 29.42 36.18
CA LEU A 49 36.42 28.34 36.90
C LEU A 49 35.46 27.56 36.00
N MET A 50 35.02 28.13 34.87
CA MET A 50 34.17 27.44 33.90
C MET A 50 34.87 26.24 33.24
N PHE A 51 36.20 26.29 33.09
CA PHE A 51 36.94 25.24 32.39
C PHE A 51 36.89 23.86 33.09
N PRO A 52 37.21 23.74 34.40
CA PRO A 52 37.09 22.45 35.09
C PRO A 52 35.63 22.02 35.28
N CYS A 53 34.70 22.96 35.42
CA CYS A 53 33.26 22.67 35.58
C CYS A 53 32.63 22.03 34.35
N ILE A 54 33.20 22.23 33.15
CA ILE A 54 32.74 21.58 31.91
C ILE A 54 33.55 20.29 31.65
N GLY A 55 34.86 20.31 31.90
CA GLY A 55 35.74 19.18 31.62
C GLY A 55 35.48 17.93 32.49
N LEU A 56 35.24 18.10 33.79
CA LEU A 56 35.02 16.99 34.73
C LEU A 56 33.71 16.21 34.45
N PRO A 57 32.55 16.86 34.30
CA PRO A 57 31.31 16.15 33.96
C PRO A 57 31.39 15.42 32.61
N ALA A 58 32.01 16.02 31.59
CA ALA A 58 32.20 15.38 30.28
C ALA A 58 33.02 14.08 30.39
N ALA A 59 34.07 14.06 31.22
CA ALA A 59 34.86 12.85 31.48
C ALA A 59 34.06 11.75 32.19
N ILE A 60 33.27 12.13 33.21
CA ILE A 60 32.44 11.19 33.98
C ILE A 60 31.37 10.56 33.09
N ILE A 61 30.68 11.38 32.28
CA ILE A 61 29.63 10.92 31.37
C ILE A 61 30.23 9.98 30.30
N ALA A 62 31.37 10.34 29.71
CA ALA A 62 32.03 9.47 28.73
C ALA A 62 32.47 8.12 29.33
N GLY A 63 32.98 8.13 30.57
CA GLY A 63 33.32 6.92 31.31
C GLY A 63 32.11 6.02 31.57
N ALA A 64 30.98 6.60 31.95
CA ALA A 64 29.72 5.86 32.15
C ALA A 64 29.24 5.21 30.84
N VAL A 65 29.30 5.92 29.71
CA VAL A 65 28.93 5.37 28.38
C VAL A 65 29.78 4.17 27.99
N LEU A 66 31.09 4.24 28.23
CA LEU A 66 32.02 3.16 27.90
C LEU A 66 31.86 1.96 28.84
N HIS A 67 31.53 2.19 30.11
CA HIS A 67 31.37 1.12 31.11
C HIS A 67 30.06 0.34 30.90
N ASP A 68 28.93 1.05 30.75
CA ASP A 68 27.60 0.43 30.66
C ASP A 68 27.27 -0.08 29.24
N ARG A 69 28.12 0.20 28.25
CA ARG A 69 27.95 -0.13 26.82
C ARG A 69 26.56 0.24 26.26
N ARG A 70 25.99 1.34 26.74
CA ARG A 70 24.73 1.91 26.25
C ARG A 70 24.94 3.33 25.77
N ALA A 71 24.45 3.63 24.57
CA ALA A 71 24.47 4.98 24.04
C ALA A 71 23.46 5.86 24.80
N ILE A 72 23.88 7.06 25.20
CA ILE A 72 23.01 8.05 25.84
C ILE A 72 22.12 8.72 24.78
N GLY A 73 20.80 8.58 24.94
CA GLY A 73 19.79 9.22 24.09
C GLY A 73 19.53 8.50 22.76
N GLY A 74 18.28 8.54 22.29
CA GLY A 74 17.84 7.79 21.09
C GLY A 74 18.41 8.28 19.75
N HIS A 75 18.99 9.48 19.70
CA HIS A 75 19.60 10.05 18.50
C HIS A 75 21.09 10.37 18.71
N VAL A 76 21.95 9.43 18.28
CA VAL A 76 23.43 9.47 18.39
C VAL A 76 24.04 10.77 17.82
N TRP A 77 23.45 11.34 16.77
CA TRP A 77 23.98 12.52 16.09
C TRP A 77 23.84 13.85 16.86
N VAL A 78 22.85 13.98 17.73
CA VAL A 78 22.57 15.23 18.46
C VAL A 78 23.63 15.47 19.53
N LEU A 79 23.97 14.42 20.30
CA LEU A 79 24.99 14.51 21.35
C LEU A 79 26.39 14.74 20.76
N PHE A 80 26.68 14.13 19.61
CA PHE A 80 27.91 14.34 18.86
C PHE A 80 28.06 15.80 18.42
N ALA A 81 27.04 16.37 17.77
CA ALA A 81 27.08 17.76 17.29
C ALA A 81 27.23 18.77 18.44
N ALA A 82 26.50 18.58 19.56
CA ALA A 82 26.62 19.43 20.74
C ALA A 82 28.03 19.38 21.35
N SER A 83 28.67 18.21 21.39
CA SER A 83 30.02 18.04 21.94
C SER A 83 31.08 18.72 21.05
N VAL A 84 30.93 18.65 19.72
CA VAL A 84 31.83 19.33 18.78
C VAL A 84 31.75 20.85 18.92
N ILE A 85 30.54 21.41 19.07
CA ILE A 85 30.35 22.85 19.31
C ILE A 85 30.98 23.27 20.65
N ALA A 86 30.80 22.46 21.70
CA ALA A 86 31.35 22.74 23.02
C ALA A 86 32.90 22.76 23.05
N LEU A 87 33.56 22.11 22.09
CA LEU A 87 35.03 22.03 21.98
C LEU A 87 35.67 23.35 21.52
N LEU A 88 34.95 24.18 20.75
CA LEU A 88 35.47 25.37 20.07
C LEU A 88 36.12 26.41 21.02
N PRO A 89 35.51 26.81 22.15
CA PRO A 89 36.08 27.85 23.01
C PRO A 89 37.43 27.47 23.63
N ALA A 90 37.58 26.22 24.07
CA ALA A 90 38.84 25.73 24.63
C ALA A 90 39.94 25.62 23.58
N LEU A 91 39.60 25.20 22.35
CA LEU A 91 40.55 25.18 21.24
C LEU A 91 41.00 26.58 20.86
N VAL A 92 40.09 27.56 20.77
CA VAL A 92 40.46 28.96 20.50
C VAL A 92 41.43 29.50 21.56
N PHE A 93 41.20 29.19 22.85
CA PHE A 93 42.10 29.59 23.92
C PHE A 93 43.49 28.93 23.80
N LEU A 94 43.55 27.64 23.48
CA LEU A 94 44.81 26.91 23.29
C LEU A 94 45.58 27.38 22.05
N PHE A 95 44.88 27.70 20.95
CA PHE A 95 45.48 28.14 19.70
C PHE A 95 45.91 29.62 19.70
N ARG A 96 45.23 30.51 20.43
CA ARG A 96 45.62 31.93 20.54
C ARG A 96 46.91 32.20 21.33
N ARG A 97 47.56 31.17 21.89
CA ARG A 97 48.81 31.30 22.66
C ARG A 97 50.04 31.66 21.80
N GLY A 98 49.92 31.62 20.47
CA GLY A 98 51.01 31.96 19.54
C GLY A 98 51.41 33.44 19.52
N ASP A 99 50.49 34.35 19.86
CA ASP A 99 50.75 35.79 19.91
C ASP A 99 50.83 36.27 21.37
N GLY A 100 51.95 36.90 21.71
CA GLY A 100 52.33 37.22 23.07
C GLY A 100 51.36 38.16 23.78
N GLY A 101 50.90 37.73 24.95
CA GLY A 101 51.04 38.53 26.17
C GLY A 101 50.30 39.86 26.29
N GLU A 102 49.10 40.03 25.73
CA GLU A 102 48.28 41.23 25.97
C GLU A 102 46.84 40.87 26.30
N VAL A 103 46.56 40.58 27.58
CA VAL A 103 45.18 40.72 28.09
C VAL A 103 45.12 41.37 29.48
N LEU A 104 46.19 41.44 30.26
CA LEU A 104 46.14 42.04 31.60
C LEU A 104 47.48 42.68 32.01
N SER A 105 47.73 43.94 31.66
CA SER A 105 48.49 44.92 32.50
C SER A 105 48.67 46.28 31.81
N SER A 106 48.11 47.34 32.35
CA SER A 106 48.51 48.74 32.06
C SER A 106 48.59 49.52 33.37
N GLY A 107 49.75 50.11 33.64
CA GLY A 107 49.95 50.94 34.83
C GLY A 107 51.37 50.90 35.38
N ALA A 108 52.32 51.58 34.72
CA ALA A 108 53.55 52.05 35.37
C ALA A 108 54.43 52.97 34.51
N ARG A 109 54.28 53.02 33.18
CA ARG A 109 55.13 53.86 32.30
C ARG A 109 54.48 55.15 31.79
N ALA A 110 53.36 55.56 32.38
CA ALA A 110 52.59 56.74 31.96
C ALA A 110 53.06 58.07 32.60
N ARG A 111 54.05 58.05 33.50
CA ARG A 111 54.45 59.27 34.26
C ARG A 111 55.82 59.84 33.95
N GLU A 112 56.63 59.20 33.10
CA GLU A 112 57.94 59.74 32.69
C GLU A 112 57.95 60.29 31.25
N ALA A 113 56.86 60.14 30.50
CA ALA A 113 56.72 60.68 29.14
C ALA A 113 56.08 62.08 29.10
N GLU A 114 55.47 62.56 30.20
CA GLU A 114 54.69 63.81 30.21
C GLU A 114 55.54 65.10 30.15
N GLU A 115 56.81 65.08 30.57
CA GLU A 115 57.63 66.30 30.62
C GLU A 115 58.41 66.62 29.33
N LEU A 116 58.58 65.65 28.41
CA LEU A 116 59.18 65.88 27.07
C LEU A 116 58.13 66.20 25.98
N VAL A 117 56.83 66.11 26.31
CA VAL A 117 55.70 66.26 25.38
C VAL A 117 55.16 67.70 25.30
N SER A 118 55.46 68.61 26.22
CA SER A 118 54.73 69.91 26.27
C SER A 118 55.08 70.93 25.17
N VAL A 119 56.13 70.69 24.38
CA VAL A 119 56.46 71.50 23.19
C VAL A 119 56.06 70.78 21.89
N ARG A 120 56.31 69.48 21.77
CA ARG A 120 55.88 68.64 20.62
C ARG A 120 54.38 68.37 20.59
N GLY A 121 53.72 68.42 21.74
CA GLY A 121 52.28 68.20 21.91
C GLY A 121 51.43 69.31 21.33
N ARG A 122 51.91 70.57 21.32
CA ARG A 122 51.18 71.69 20.70
C ARG A 122 51.20 71.67 19.17
N GLU A 123 52.28 71.19 18.55
CA GLU A 123 52.33 70.98 17.09
C GLU A 123 51.54 69.73 16.66
N LEU A 124 51.59 68.66 17.45
CA LEU A 124 50.79 67.45 17.22
C LEU A 124 49.29 67.69 17.43
N GLU A 125 48.87 68.57 18.34
CA GLU A 125 47.46 68.95 18.54
C GLU A 125 46.90 69.72 17.34
N ALA A 126 47.68 70.61 16.73
CA ALA A 126 47.28 71.35 15.53
C ALA A 126 47.15 70.43 14.31
N VAL A 127 48.13 69.55 14.09
CA VAL A 127 48.08 68.53 13.01
C VAL A 127 46.92 67.57 13.26
N ALA A 128 46.73 67.07 14.49
CA ALA A 128 45.64 66.15 14.83
C ALA A 128 44.24 66.77 14.63
N ALA A 129 44.05 68.06 14.97
CA ALA A 129 42.78 68.76 14.74
C ALA A 129 42.42 68.85 13.25
N ILE A 130 43.43 68.96 12.39
CA ILE A 130 43.28 69.05 10.94
C ILE A 130 43.09 67.67 10.32
N SER A 131 43.85 66.66 10.77
CA SER A 131 43.59 65.25 10.44
C SER A 131 42.16 64.84 10.82
N GLU A 132 41.61 65.35 11.93
CA GLU A 132 40.23 65.11 12.36
C GLU A 132 39.20 65.88 11.50
N ALA A 133 39.52 67.09 11.03
CA ALA A 133 38.69 67.83 10.08
C ALA A 133 38.67 67.13 8.69
N LEU A 134 39.81 66.66 8.22
CA LEU A 134 39.95 65.88 6.99
C LEU A 134 39.22 64.53 7.09
N ALA A 135 39.30 63.84 8.24
CA ALA A 135 38.60 62.57 8.47
C ALA A 135 37.07 62.68 8.47
N ARG A 136 36.52 63.87 8.77
CA ARG A 136 35.07 64.13 8.76
C ARG A 136 34.53 64.59 7.41
N THR A 137 35.41 64.87 6.46
CA THR A 137 35.03 65.45 5.17
C THR A 137 34.73 64.33 4.17
N THR A 138 33.53 64.34 3.60
CA THR A 138 33.06 63.37 2.59
C THR A 138 33.13 63.90 1.16
N ASP A 139 33.61 65.13 0.98
CA ASP A 139 33.77 65.77 -0.33
C ASP A 139 35.27 65.90 -0.66
N PRO A 140 35.75 65.29 -1.76
CA PRO A 140 37.16 65.33 -2.15
C PRO A 140 37.66 66.77 -2.41
N GLU A 141 36.81 67.68 -2.90
CA GLU A 141 37.21 69.08 -3.08
C GLU A 141 37.35 69.80 -1.75
N ALA A 142 36.45 69.55 -0.79
CA ALA A 142 36.54 70.12 0.56
C ALA A 142 37.78 69.61 1.31
N ALA A 143 38.11 68.32 1.20
CA ALA A 143 39.32 67.75 1.79
C ALA A 143 40.60 68.35 1.16
N GLY A 144 40.62 68.47 -0.17
CA GLY A 144 41.69 69.16 -0.88
C GLY A 144 41.83 70.63 -0.46
N ARG A 145 40.71 71.35 -0.28
CA ARG A 145 40.71 72.77 0.11
C ARG A 145 41.34 72.98 1.49
N VAL A 146 40.97 72.16 2.47
CA VAL A 146 41.52 72.19 3.83
C VAL A 146 43.04 71.94 3.81
N LEU A 147 43.50 70.94 3.04
CA LEU A 147 44.94 70.68 2.86
C LEU A 147 45.68 71.89 2.30
N LEU A 148 45.17 72.47 1.22
CA LEU A 148 45.83 73.57 0.52
C LEU A 148 45.88 74.86 1.34
N ASP A 149 44.80 75.19 2.05
CA ASP A 149 44.75 76.33 2.97
C ASP A 149 45.75 76.17 4.11
N GLU A 150 45.84 74.97 4.69
CA GLU A 150 46.75 74.72 5.79
C GLU A 150 48.21 74.80 5.35
N VAL A 151 48.56 74.15 4.24
CA VAL A 151 49.93 74.20 3.69
C VAL A 151 50.31 75.64 3.32
N GLY A 152 49.39 76.40 2.74
CA GLY A 152 49.61 77.81 2.42
C GLY A 152 49.81 78.68 3.65
N SER A 153 48.98 78.51 4.68
CA SER A 153 49.02 79.30 5.92
C SER A 153 50.20 78.93 6.82
N ALA A 154 50.39 77.64 7.10
CA ALA A 154 51.42 77.14 8.03
C ALA A 154 52.84 77.41 7.51
N LEU A 155 53.04 77.33 6.19
CA LEU A 155 54.34 77.53 5.57
C LEU A 155 54.53 78.93 4.99
N GLY A 156 53.49 79.75 4.92
CA GLY A 156 53.53 81.06 4.26
C GLY A 156 53.86 80.93 2.76
N ILE A 157 53.14 80.06 2.07
CA ILE A 157 53.30 79.80 0.63
C ILE A 157 52.11 80.38 -0.11
N GLU A 158 52.36 81.20 -1.14
CA GLU A 158 51.29 81.89 -1.84
C GLU A 158 50.46 80.94 -2.69
N PHE A 159 51.10 80.07 -3.49
CA PHE A 159 50.39 79.15 -4.38
C PHE A 159 50.50 77.69 -3.89
N THR A 160 49.38 77.03 -3.71
CA THR A 160 49.29 75.60 -3.42
C THR A 160 48.28 74.93 -4.34
N ALA A 161 48.52 73.69 -4.76
CA ALA A 161 47.62 72.96 -5.63
C ALA A 161 47.64 71.46 -5.39
N LEU A 162 46.57 70.78 -5.76
CA LEU A 162 46.43 69.34 -5.67
C LEU A 162 46.06 68.78 -7.04
N ALA A 163 46.82 67.78 -7.50
CA ALA A 163 46.51 67.01 -8.70
C ALA A 163 46.21 65.56 -8.31
N LEU A 164 45.17 64.96 -8.90
CA LEU A 164 44.86 63.53 -8.76
C LEU A 164 45.48 62.74 -9.91
N ILE A 165 45.91 61.52 -9.61
CA ILE A 165 46.48 60.60 -10.59
C ILE A 165 45.39 59.65 -11.12
N ASP A 166 45.28 59.59 -12.44
CA ASP A 166 44.54 58.55 -13.15
C ASP A 166 45.57 57.57 -13.75
N GLU A 167 45.81 56.47 -13.03
CA GLU A 167 46.84 55.49 -13.38
C GLU A 167 46.50 54.75 -14.68
N ASP A 168 45.21 54.48 -14.93
CA ASP A 168 44.72 53.79 -16.13
C ASP A 168 44.89 54.66 -17.38
N ALA A 169 44.62 55.96 -17.26
CA ALA A 169 44.81 56.93 -18.35
C ALA A 169 46.27 57.43 -18.46
N GLY A 170 47.12 57.18 -17.45
CA GLY A 170 48.51 57.63 -17.40
C GLY A 170 48.67 59.16 -17.30
N GLU A 171 47.69 59.84 -16.71
CA GLU A 171 47.66 61.30 -16.62
C GLU A 171 47.37 61.81 -15.20
N ALA A 172 47.84 63.02 -14.89
CA ALA A 172 47.45 63.76 -13.69
C ALA A 172 46.45 64.86 -14.06
N ARG A 173 45.37 64.96 -13.27
CA ARG A 173 44.31 65.96 -13.42
C ARG A 173 44.33 66.93 -12.23
N GLY A 174 44.30 68.23 -12.49
CA GLY A 174 44.16 69.21 -11.41
C GLY A 174 42.80 69.06 -10.71
N LEU A 175 42.82 68.92 -9.38
CA LEU A 175 41.60 68.87 -8.56
C LEU A 175 41.23 70.27 -8.07
N LEU A 176 42.17 70.93 -7.38
CA LEU A 176 41.97 72.25 -6.79
C LEU A 176 43.31 72.98 -6.67
N ALA A 177 43.31 74.30 -6.79
CA ALA A 177 44.46 75.14 -6.50
C ALA A 177 44.04 76.41 -5.78
N ARG A 178 44.95 76.96 -4.97
CA ARG A 178 44.78 78.14 -4.14
C ARG A 178 45.95 79.10 -4.34
N ASP A 179 45.66 80.38 -4.56
CA ASP A 179 46.65 81.46 -4.61
C ASP A 179 46.27 82.54 -3.60
N GLN A 180 47.15 82.81 -2.63
CA GLN A 180 46.92 83.72 -1.50
C GLN A 180 45.57 83.46 -0.78
N GLY A 181 45.15 82.19 -0.71
CA GLY A 181 43.89 81.79 -0.10
C GLY A 181 42.65 81.92 -0.99
N HIS A 182 42.78 82.19 -2.30
CA HIS A 182 41.66 82.23 -3.26
C HIS A 182 41.69 81.05 -4.22
N ASP A 183 40.52 80.52 -4.62
CA ASP A 183 40.42 79.39 -5.56
C ASP A 183 40.89 79.80 -6.96
N VAL A 184 41.61 78.90 -7.63
CA VAL A 184 42.16 79.11 -8.97
C VAL A 184 41.41 78.23 -9.97
N ASP A 185 40.41 78.81 -10.64
CA ASP A 185 39.46 78.07 -11.49
C ASP A 185 40.12 77.28 -12.63
N TRP A 186 41.15 77.85 -13.27
CA TRP A 186 41.78 77.23 -14.43
C TRP A 186 42.56 75.96 -14.11
N TRP A 187 42.84 75.67 -12.83
CA TRP A 187 43.59 74.48 -12.43
C TRP A 187 42.83 73.18 -12.71
N ARG A 188 41.50 73.20 -12.63
CA ARG A 188 40.63 72.03 -12.87
C ARG A 188 40.77 71.47 -14.30
N ASP A 189 41.07 72.35 -15.25
CA ASP A 189 41.27 72.00 -16.66
C ASP A 189 42.70 71.55 -16.97
N VAL A 190 43.61 71.59 -15.98
CA VAL A 190 44.98 71.13 -16.17
C VAL A 190 45.00 69.60 -16.29
N ARG A 191 45.56 69.12 -17.40
CA ARG A 191 45.94 67.73 -17.64
C ARG A 191 47.44 67.69 -17.86
N ILE A 192 48.12 66.72 -17.24
CA ILE A 192 49.55 66.49 -17.37
C ILE A 192 49.72 65.02 -17.74
N ASP A 193 50.27 64.76 -18.91
CA ASP A 193 50.67 63.41 -19.30
C ASP A 193 51.89 63.01 -18.47
N LEU A 194 51.74 62.01 -17.60
CA LEU A 194 52.79 61.64 -16.66
C LEU A 194 54.03 61.11 -17.38
N ARG A 195 53.89 60.51 -18.57
CA ARG A 195 55.00 59.85 -19.29
C ARG A 195 55.69 60.79 -20.27
N ASN A 196 54.92 61.67 -20.90
CA ASN A 196 55.40 62.48 -22.03
C ASN A 196 55.65 63.96 -21.67
N GLU A 197 55.16 64.45 -20.52
CA GLU A 197 55.39 65.83 -20.06
C GLU A 197 56.29 65.88 -18.82
N SER A 198 57.46 66.51 -18.93
CA SER A 198 58.32 66.77 -17.77
C SER A 198 57.67 67.76 -16.81
N SER A 199 57.29 67.28 -15.61
CA SER A 199 56.67 68.09 -14.56
C SER A 199 57.10 67.63 -13.17
N GLY A 200 56.98 68.54 -12.19
CA GLY A 200 57.28 68.20 -10.80
C GLY A 200 56.30 67.17 -10.24
N ILE A 201 55.07 67.17 -10.76
CA ILE A 201 54.03 66.17 -10.47
C ILE A 201 54.44 64.79 -11.01
N ALA A 202 54.86 64.70 -12.28
CA ALA A 202 55.35 63.45 -12.85
C ALA A 202 56.61 62.92 -12.14
N SER A 203 57.52 63.82 -11.75
CA SER A 203 58.72 63.45 -11.01
C SER A 203 58.39 62.89 -9.63
N ALA A 204 57.50 63.53 -8.87
CA ALA A 204 57.03 63.03 -7.58
C ALA A 204 56.27 61.71 -7.71
N PHE A 205 55.49 61.52 -8.79
CA PHE A 205 54.82 60.27 -9.11
C PHE A 205 55.82 59.12 -9.38
N PHE A 206 56.76 59.27 -10.29
CA PHE A 206 57.70 58.16 -10.59
C PHE A 206 58.71 57.88 -9.49
N GLN A 207 59.10 58.89 -8.71
CA GLN A 207 60.05 58.71 -7.62
C GLN A 207 59.41 58.21 -6.32
N ALA A 208 58.07 58.30 -6.21
CA ALA A 208 57.34 58.03 -4.98
C ALA A 208 57.91 58.76 -3.74
N ALA A 209 58.49 59.94 -3.95
CA ALA A 209 59.16 60.74 -2.94
C ALA A 209 58.96 62.24 -3.20
N PRO A 210 59.04 63.10 -2.18
CA PRO A 210 58.97 64.54 -2.36
C PRO A 210 60.08 65.06 -3.29
N VAL A 211 59.69 65.88 -4.26
CA VAL A 211 60.62 66.56 -5.16
C VAL A 211 60.61 68.04 -4.83
N VAL A 212 61.77 68.58 -4.46
CA VAL A 212 61.93 70.00 -4.13
C VAL A 212 62.85 70.67 -5.15
N VAL A 213 62.41 71.81 -5.67
CA VAL A 213 63.10 72.59 -6.69
C VAL A 213 63.30 74.01 -6.16
N PHE A 214 64.56 74.37 -5.90
CA PHE A 214 64.91 75.71 -5.40
C PHE A 214 64.71 76.81 -6.45
N ASP A 215 64.94 76.51 -7.73
CA ASP A 215 64.79 77.47 -8.82
C ASP A 215 63.98 76.86 -9.97
N CYS A 216 62.68 77.17 -10.00
CA CYS A 216 61.77 76.65 -11.02
C CYS A 216 62.00 77.26 -12.41
N SER A 217 62.63 78.43 -12.50
CA SER A 217 62.84 79.14 -13.77
C SER A 217 63.83 78.46 -14.72
N VAL A 218 64.68 77.58 -14.20
CA VAL A 218 65.74 76.91 -14.97
C VAL A 218 65.74 75.38 -14.79
N SER A 219 64.85 74.84 -13.96
CA SER A 219 64.83 73.41 -13.65
C SER A 219 64.11 72.60 -14.73
N PRO A 220 64.71 71.51 -15.24
CA PRO A 220 64.05 70.60 -16.17
C PRO A 220 63.02 69.70 -15.49
N LEU A 221 62.96 69.69 -14.14
CA LEU A 221 62.05 68.85 -13.37
C LEU A 221 60.64 69.44 -13.24
N VAL A 222 60.36 70.61 -13.82
CA VAL A 222 59.07 71.30 -13.71
C VAL A 222 58.54 71.72 -15.07
N SER A 223 57.21 71.76 -15.21
CA SER A 223 56.56 72.16 -16.45
C SER A 223 56.61 73.68 -16.58
N GLN A 224 57.41 74.20 -17.54
CA GLN A 224 57.62 75.63 -17.70
C GLN A 224 56.31 76.38 -18.01
N ARG A 225 55.37 75.77 -18.74
CA ARG A 225 54.03 76.34 -18.97
C ARG A 225 53.25 76.61 -17.68
N LEU A 226 53.45 75.79 -16.65
CA LEU A 226 52.79 75.95 -15.34
C LEU A 226 53.59 76.91 -14.46
N VAL A 227 54.93 76.85 -14.51
CA VAL A 227 55.81 77.80 -13.79
C VAL A 227 55.54 79.24 -14.22
N ASP A 228 55.47 79.51 -15.52
CA ASP A 228 55.21 80.84 -16.06
C ASP A 228 53.80 81.33 -15.71
N ARG A 229 52.82 80.43 -15.71
CA ARG A 229 51.41 80.75 -15.40
C ARG A 229 51.18 81.01 -13.92
N VAL A 230 51.91 80.32 -13.04
CA VAL A 230 51.84 80.49 -11.58
C VAL A 230 52.78 81.60 -11.09
N GLY A 231 53.86 81.88 -11.82
CA GLY A 231 54.93 82.76 -11.36
C GLY A 231 55.87 82.11 -10.33
N ALA A 232 55.92 80.77 -10.29
CA ALA A 232 56.64 79.99 -9.28
C ALA A 232 58.16 80.27 -9.32
N LYS A 233 58.74 80.64 -8.17
CA LYS A 233 60.19 80.82 -8.00
C LYS A 233 60.86 79.53 -7.52
N SER A 234 60.17 78.80 -6.66
CA SER A 234 60.56 77.50 -6.12
C SER A 234 59.32 76.59 -6.08
N GLY A 235 59.50 75.29 -5.88
CA GLY A 235 58.39 74.35 -5.82
C GLY A 235 58.70 73.10 -5.02
N ALA A 236 57.76 72.66 -4.19
CA ALA A 236 57.76 71.36 -3.55
C ALA A 236 56.58 70.54 -4.09
N PHE A 237 56.86 69.30 -4.47
CA PHE A 237 55.90 68.36 -5.04
C PHE A 237 55.89 67.12 -4.15
N VAL A 238 54.81 66.90 -3.43
CA VAL A 238 54.71 65.86 -2.40
C VAL A 238 53.64 64.84 -2.81
N PRO A 239 53.99 63.56 -3.00
CA PRO A 239 53.01 62.55 -3.40
C PRO A 239 52.06 62.22 -2.24
N LEU A 240 50.79 62.02 -2.55
CA LEU A 240 49.79 61.45 -1.66
C LEU A 240 49.81 59.93 -1.87
N ILE A 241 50.40 59.22 -0.91
CA ILE A 241 50.62 57.77 -0.98
C ILE A 241 49.62 57.08 -0.05
N VAL A 242 48.82 56.16 -0.60
CA VAL A 242 47.91 55.28 0.14
C VAL A 242 48.16 53.84 -0.31
N ASP A 243 48.42 52.94 0.63
CA ASP A 243 48.68 51.51 0.35
C ASP A 243 49.67 51.27 -0.82
N GLU A 244 50.80 52.00 -0.80
CA GLU A 244 51.86 51.99 -1.83
C GLU A 244 51.46 52.56 -3.21
N ARG A 245 50.25 53.09 -3.36
CA ARG A 245 49.77 53.77 -4.59
C ARG A 245 49.80 55.28 -4.43
N ILE A 246 50.19 55.98 -5.49
CA ILE A 246 50.19 57.44 -5.54
C ILE A 246 48.88 57.90 -6.16
N ILE A 247 47.96 58.39 -5.34
CA ILE A 247 46.62 58.80 -5.78
C ILE A 247 46.56 60.29 -6.15
N GLY A 248 47.58 61.06 -5.78
CA GLY A 248 47.67 62.49 -6.08
C GLY A 248 49.04 63.08 -5.77
N VAL A 249 49.25 64.33 -6.15
CA VAL A 249 50.44 65.12 -5.81
C VAL A 249 50.03 66.51 -5.32
N LEU A 250 50.47 66.84 -4.11
CA LEU A 250 50.41 68.17 -3.53
C LEU A 250 51.55 69.01 -4.11
N VAL A 251 51.22 70.23 -4.54
CA VAL A 251 52.13 71.22 -5.11
C VAL A 251 52.13 72.42 -4.18
N ALA A 252 53.31 72.88 -3.77
CA ALA A 252 53.49 74.10 -3.00
C ALA A 252 54.56 74.96 -3.69
N ALA A 253 54.18 76.14 -4.17
CA ALA A 253 55.00 76.96 -5.05
C ALA A 253 55.08 78.42 -4.57
N PRO A 254 56.17 78.82 -3.89
CA PRO A 254 56.41 80.22 -3.55
C PRO A 254 56.55 81.08 -4.81
N THR A 255 55.86 82.23 -4.85
CA THR A 255 55.85 83.13 -6.02
C THR A 255 56.60 84.44 -5.79
N SER A 256 56.83 84.82 -4.53
CA SER A 256 57.49 86.08 -4.15
C SER A 256 59.02 86.02 -4.22
N ALA A 257 59.64 84.94 -3.74
CA ALA A 257 61.09 84.77 -3.70
C ALA A 257 61.52 83.30 -3.85
N LYS A 258 62.77 83.07 -4.27
CA LYS A 258 63.36 81.73 -4.25
C LYS A 258 63.57 81.30 -2.79
N ARG A 259 63.06 80.13 -2.45
CA ARG A 259 63.04 79.58 -1.09
C ARG A 259 63.50 78.12 -1.10
N ALA A 260 64.37 77.79 -0.14
CA ALA A 260 64.69 76.40 0.16
C ALA A 260 63.70 75.88 1.20
N PHE A 261 63.21 74.66 1.02
CA PHE A 261 62.36 73.98 1.98
C PHE A 261 63.23 73.17 2.94
N SER A 262 62.99 73.34 4.24
CA SER A 262 63.62 72.55 5.29
C SER A 262 63.03 71.14 5.36
N SER A 263 63.76 70.23 6.01
CA SER A 263 63.29 68.85 6.23
C SER A 263 62.01 68.80 7.08
N GLU A 264 61.85 69.74 8.01
CA GLU A 264 60.65 69.81 8.86
C GLU A 264 59.42 70.23 8.05
N GLU A 265 59.56 71.21 7.15
CA GLU A 265 58.47 71.67 6.26
C GLU A 265 58.05 70.58 5.27
N VAL A 266 59.00 69.84 4.69
CA VAL A 266 58.69 68.71 3.80
C VAL A 266 58.00 67.59 4.57
N THR A 267 58.45 67.29 5.79
CA THR A 267 57.84 66.26 6.65
C THR A 267 56.40 66.63 6.99
N LEU A 268 56.13 67.91 7.31
CA LEU A 268 54.77 68.39 7.57
C LEU A 268 53.86 68.21 6.35
N MET A 269 54.33 68.61 5.15
CA MET A 269 53.56 68.41 3.91
C MET A 269 53.32 66.93 3.62
N GLN A 270 54.28 66.04 3.89
CA GLN A 270 54.11 64.59 3.73
C GLN A 270 53.05 64.03 4.69
N SER A 271 53.03 64.46 5.95
CA SER A 271 52.01 64.03 6.91
C SER A 271 50.62 64.49 6.50
N LEU A 272 50.46 65.76 6.13
CA LEU A 272 49.16 66.29 5.67
C LEU A 272 48.70 65.65 4.35
N ALA A 273 49.65 65.38 3.43
CA ALA A 273 49.37 64.66 2.18
C ALA A 273 48.93 63.21 2.44
N ALA A 274 49.57 62.49 3.38
CA ALA A 274 49.17 61.14 3.75
C ALA A 274 47.75 61.08 4.32
N ASP A 275 47.40 61.98 5.25
CA ASP A 275 46.07 62.03 5.86
C ASP A 275 44.99 62.42 4.84
N THR A 276 45.27 63.39 3.97
CA THR A 276 44.37 63.78 2.89
C THR A 276 44.21 62.64 1.88
N GLY A 277 45.29 61.91 1.59
CA GLY A 277 45.24 60.76 0.71
C GLY A 277 44.29 59.67 1.24
N LEU A 278 44.39 59.34 2.53
CA LEU A 278 43.48 58.38 3.18
C LEU A 278 42.02 58.84 3.15
N ALA A 279 41.74 60.14 3.30
CA ALA A 279 40.38 60.68 3.21
C ALA A 279 39.81 60.59 1.78
N LEU A 280 40.63 60.87 0.77
CA LEU A 280 40.25 60.76 -0.65
C LEU A 280 39.96 59.31 -1.05
N GLU A 281 40.81 58.35 -0.64
CA GLU A 281 40.64 56.93 -0.97
C GLU A 281 39.39 56.32 -0.30
N ARG A 282 39.08 56.73 0.93
CA ARG A 282 37.86 56.31 1.65
C ARG A 282 36.59 56.74 0.92
N THR A 283 36.54 57.97 0.42
CA THR A 283 35.38 58.51 -0.31
C THR A 283 35.20 57.75 -1.63
N ARG A 284 36.28 57.57 -2.40
CA ARG A 284 36.26 56.80 -3.66
C ARG A 284 35.80 55.35 -3.46
N SER A 285 36.28 54.70 -2.40
CA SER A 285 35.91 53.31 -2.08
C SER A 285 34.44 53.19 -1.61
N ALA A 286 33.94 54.19 -0.87
CA ALA A 286 32.55 54.23 -0.43
C ALA A 286 31.58 54.38 -1.62
N ASP A 287 31.88 55.30 -2.55
CA ASP A 287 31.07 55.51 -3.76
C ASP A 287 31.01 54.25 -4.65
N ALA A 288 32.15 53.59 -4.85
CA ALA A 288 32.22 52.34 -5.62
C ALA A 288 31.44 51.20 -4.95
N LEU A 289 31.47 51.12 -3.62
CA LEU A 289 30.71 50.13 -2.85
C LEU A 289 29.20 50.41 -2.92
N ASP A 290 28.78 51.67 -2.81
CA ASP A 290 27.38 52.05 -2.91
C ASP A 290 26.80 51.76 -4.30
N GLU A 291 27.57 51.99 -5.37
CA GLU A 291 27.16 51.63 -6.73
C GLU A 291 27.02 50.10 -6.92
N ALA A 292 27.97 49.32 -6.38
CA ALA A 292 27.91 47.86 -6.42
C ALA A 292 26.68 47.32 -5.63
N LEU A 293 26.42 47.88 -4.44
CA LEU A 293 25.26 47.52 -3.62
C LEU A 293 23.94 47.92 -4.28
N ALA A 294 23.87 49.08 -4.95
CA ALA A 294 22.71 49.49 -5.71
C ALA A 294 22.40 48.52 -6.86
N ARG A 295 23.44 48.06 -7.57
CA ARG A 295 23.34 47.06 -8.64
C ARG A 295 22.82 45.72 -8.12
N GLU A 296 23.37 45.20 -7.03
CA GLU A 296 22.88 43.94 -6.44
C GLU A 296 21.43 44.05 -5.94
N ARG A 297 21.05 45.17 -5.32
CA ARG A 297 19.66 45.40 -4.87
C ARG A 297 18.68 45.35 -6.03
N LEU A 298 19.01 45.97 -7.16
CA LEU A 298 18.17 45.97 -8.36
C LEU A 298 17.97 44.55 -8.92
N VAL A 299 19.06 43.78 -9.03
CA VAL A 299 19.02 42.37 -9.47
C VAL A 299 18.17 41.53 -8.52
N ALA A 300 18.37 41.69 -7.21
CA ALA A 300 17.63 40.96 -6.19
C ALA A 300 16.13 41.33 -6.17
N GLU A 301 15.77 42.58 -6.39
CA GLU A 301 14.37 43.02 -6.47
C GLU A 301 13.66 42.42 -7.69
N ILE A 302 14.28 42.49 -8.88
CA ILE A 302 13.75 41.90 -10.11
C ILE A 302 13.56 40.39 -9.91
N SER A 303 14.57 39.71 -9.39
CA SER A 303 14.55 38.26 -9.12
C SER A 303 13.45 37.87 -8.12
N ARG A 304 13.24 38.66 -7.06
CA ARG A 304 12.18 38.44 -6.06
C ARG A 304 10.78 38.58 -6.66
N ARG A 305 10.53 39.62 -7.46
CA ARG A 305 9.22 39.81 -8.10
C ARG A 305 8.90 38.71 -9.09
N VAL A 306 9.88 38.27 -9.88
CA VAL A 306 9.71 37.17 -10.83
C VAL A 306 9.39 35.86 -10.13
N ARG A 307 10.01 35.59 -8.97
CA ARG A 307 9.71 34.40 -8.15
C ARG A 307 8.38 34.48 -7.38
N ALA A 308 7.86 35.68 -7.14
CA ALA A 308 6.63 35.86 -6.37
C ALA A 308 5.35 35.63 -7.19
N VAL A 309 5.47 35.50 -8.51
CA VAL A 309 4.33 35.37 -9.43
C VAL A 309 4.07 33.90 -9.70
N GLU A 310 2.80 33.49 -9.58
CA GLU A 310 2.37 32.17 -9.98
C GLU A 310 2.23 32.09 -11.50
N GLY A 311 2.96 31.16 -12.12
CA GLY A 311 2.92 30.95 -13.57
C GLY A 311 4.06 31.61 -14.34
N LEU A 312 4.67 30.82 -15.23
CA LEU A 312 5.83 31.23 -16.02
C LEU A 312 5.54 32.42 -16.96
N ALA A 313 4.33 32.49 -17.52
CA ALA A 313 3.93 33.54 -18.46
C ALA A 313 3.85 34.92 -17.79
N ASP A 314 3.25 35.00 -16.60
CA ASP A 314 3.12 36.26 -15.88
C ASP A 314 4.46 36.70 -15.26
N GLY A 315 5.25 35.74 -14.75
CA GLY A 315 6.59 36.01 -14.23
C GLY A 315 7.54 36.56 -15.29
N THR A 316 7.53 35.99 -16.51
CA THR A 316 8.33 36.50 -17.63
C THR A 316 7.86 37.86 -18.15
N ARG A 317 6.55 38.12 -18.14
CA ARG A 317 5.98 39.44 -18.49
C ARG A 317 6.42 40.53 -17.53
N ILE A 318 6.36 40.27 -16.23
CA ILE A 318 6.82 41.22 -15.21
C ILE A 318 8.32 41.47 -15.33
N ALA A 319 9.11 40.42 -15.58
CA ALA A 319 10.55 40.54 -15.79
C ALA A 319 10.90 41.54 -16.90
N VAL A 320 10.32 41.40 -18.09
CA VAL A 320 10.65 42.27 -19.23
C VAL A 320 10.23 43.73 -19.01
N ILE A 321 9.14 43.97 -18.28
CA ILE A 321 8.68 45.33 -17.95
C ILE A 321 9.68 46.02 -17.01
N GLU A 322 10.06 45.35 -15.92
CA GLU A 322 10.94 45.93 -14.90
C GLU A 322 12.36 46.14 -15.45
N VAL A 323 12.90 45.13 -16.14
CA VAL A 323 14.24 45.18 -16.74
C VAL A 323 14.30 46.27 -17.81
N GLY A 324 13.28 46.35 -18.67
CA GLY A 324 13.22 47.37 -19.72
C GLY A 324 13.17 48.79 -19.17
N ARG A 325 12.41 49.03 -18.09
CA ARG A 325 12.34 50.34 -17.41
C ARG A 325 13.64 50.69 -16.69
N ALA A 326 14.22 49.74 -15.95
CA ALA A 326 15.43 49.96 -15.15
C ALA A 326 16.64 50.37 -16.02
N LEU A 327 16.77 49.77 -17.21
CA LEU A 327 17.89 50.01 -18.12
C LEU A 327 17.59 51.08 -19.19
N ARG A 328 16.47 51.80 -19.06
CA ARG A 328 15.99 52.81 -20.03
C ARG A 328 16.00 52.27 -21.46
N ALA A 329 15.63 51.00 -21.63
CA ALA A 329 15.52 50.38 -22.94
C ALA A 329 14.20 50.84 -23.61
N SER A 330 14.17 50.88 -24.93
CA SER A 330 12.93 51.09 -25.68
C SER A 330 12.16 49.78 -25.88
N ARG A 331 12.83 48.62 -25.74
CA ARG A 331 12.23 47.28 -25.78
C ARG A 331 13.03 46.30 -24.92
N CYS A 332 12.33 45.38 -24.27
CA CYS A 332 12.91 44.23 -23.59
C CYS A 332 12.07 42.98 -23.89
N TYR A 333 12.71 41.84 -24.14
CA TYR A 333 12.00 40.59 -24.40
C TYR A 333 12.77 39.37 -23.91
N ILE A 334 12.03 38.31 -23.63
CA ILE A 334 12.57 36.99 -23.30
C ILE A 334 12.10 36.00 -24.36
N ARG A 335 13.05 35.28 -24.95
CA ARG A 335 12.79 34.09 -25.78
C ARG A 335 13.18 32.85 -25.01
N LEU A 336 12.32 31.83 -24.99
CA LEU A 336 12.60 30.56 -24.34
C LEU A 336 12.64 29.41 -25.35
N GLY A 337 13.56 28.49 -25.15
CA GLY A 337 13.75 27.29 -25.97
C GLY A 337 15.16 26.73 -25.83
N GLY A 338 15.27 25.41 -25.73
CA GLY A 338 16.54 24.69 -25.60
C GLY A 338 17.36 24.68 -26.90
N PRO A 339 18.61 24.19 -26.86
CA PRO A 339 19.44 24.06 -28.06
C PRO A 339 18.79 23.08 -29.05
N GLY A 340 18.46 23.56 -30.25
CA GLY A 340 17.78 22.79 -31.31
C GLY A 340 16.25 22.94 -31.34
N GLU A 341 15.64 23.57 -30.33
CA GLU A 341 14.21 23.88 -30.31
C GLU A 341 13.93 25.24 -30.95
N THR A 342 12.76 25.40 -31.57
CA THR A 342 12.30 26.72 -32.02
C THR A 342 12.07 27.62 -30.81
N GLN A 343 12.98 28.58 -30.58
CA GLN A 343 12.84 29.54 -29.50
C GLN A 343 11.62 30.43 -29.72
N ARG A 344 10.68 30.39 -28.77
CA ARG A 344 9.44 31.18 -28.83
C ARG A 344 9.58 32.41 -27.95
N LEU A 345 8.93 33.50 -28.37
CA LEU A 345 8.81 34.70 -27.56
C LEU A 345 7.92 34.39 -26.35
N ALA A 346 8.51 34.40 -25.16
CA ALA A 346 7.79 34.14 -23.92
C ALA A 346 7.14 35.42 -23.38
N ALA A 347 7.85 36.54 -23.49
CA ALA A 347 7.33 37.85 -23.09
C ALA A 347 8.04 38.99 -23.84
N GLU A 348 7.33 40.09 -24.01
CA GLU A 348 7.84 41.32 -24.62
C GLU A 348 7.26 42.54 -23.88
N TRP A 349 8.11 43.55 -23.68
CA TRP A 349 7.75 44.90 -23.29
C TRP A 349 8.40 45.90 -24.26
N PHE A 350 7.68 46.95 -24.63
CA PHE A 350 8.17 48.03 -25.47
C PHE A 350 7.58 49.38 -25.06
N ALA A 351 8.33 50.45 -25.31
CA ALA A 351 7.89 51.82 -25.07
C ALA A 351 6.77 52.24 -26.04
N ALA A 352 5.96 53.22 -25.63
CA ALA A 352 4.86 53.73 -26.44
C ALA A 352 5.36 54.26 -27.80
N GLY A 353 4.68 53.90 -28.88
CA GLY A 353 5.04 54.29 -30.25
C GLY A 353 5.85 53.27 -31.05
N LEU A 354 6.26 52.14 -30.44
CA LEU A 354 6.92 51.03 -31.13
C LEU A 354 5.95 49.89 -31.49
N GLN A 355 6.24 49.19 -32.58
CA GLN A 355 5.48 48.01 -33.04
C GLN A 355 5.95 46.73 -32.31
N PRO A 356 5.06 45.81 -31.90
CA PRO A 356 5.47 44.53 -31.30
C PRO A 356 6.29 43.68 -32.28
N ILE A 357 7.08 42.72 -31.77
CA ILE A 357 7.89 41.82 -32.63
C ILE A 357 6.99 41.00 -33.56
N GLY A 358 5.80 40.60 -33.11
CA GLY A 358 4.81 39.84 -33.89
C GLY A 358 5.32 38.45 -34.28
N ALA A 359 4.86 37.89 -35.41
CA ALA A 359 5.23 36.55 -35.89
C ALA A 359 6.72 36.41 -36.30
N GLN A 360 7.51 37.48 -36.27
CA GLN A 360 8.90 37.53 -36.73
C GLN A 360 9.90 37.14 -35.63
N THR A 361 9.46 36.38 -34.62
CA THR A 361 10.24 36.01 -33.43
C THR A 361 11.51 35.24 -33.75
N GLN A 362 11.54 34.51 -34.87
CA GLN A 362 12.67 33.69 -35.30
C GLN A 362 13.79 34.51 -35.98
N ASN A 363 13.51 35.73 -36.46
CA ASN A 363 14.43 36.56 -37.26
C ASN A 363 15.07 37.71 -36.46
N LEU A 364 15.55 37.43 -35.24
CA LEU A 364 16.24 38.40 -34.39
C LEU A 364 17.75 38.09 -34.35
N PRO A 365 18.58 38.71 -35.21
CA PRO A 365 19.95 38.28 -35.44
C PRO A 365 20.84 38.39 -34.22
N ALA A 366 20.69 39.44 -33.40
CA ALA A 366 21.47 39.58 -32.18
C ALA A 366 21.13 38.51 -31.13
N ALA A 367 19.85 38.14 -30.98
CA ALA A 367 19.43 37.10 -30.05
C ALA A 367 19.87 35.70 -30.53
N ASN A 368 19.75 35.44 -31.83
CA ASN A 368 20.22 34.20 -32.43
C ASN A 368 21.75 34.07 -32.28
N LEU A 369 22.50 35.16 -32.49
CA LEU A 369 23.95 35.21 -32.32
C LEU A 369 24.37 35.00 -30.85
N ALA A 370 23.67 35.61 -29.89
CA ALA A 370 23.91 35.41 -28.46
C ALA A 370 23.64 33.95 -28.02
N ALA A 371 22.56 33.33 -28.52
CA ALA A 371 22.28 31.93 -28.28
C ALA A 371 23.37 31.00 -28.87
N LEU A 372 23.79 31.28 -30.11
CA LEU A 372 24.80 30.50 -30.83
C LEU A 372 26.19 30.61 -30.18
N LYS A 373 26.66 31.84 -29.93
CA LYS A 373 27.99 32.10 -29.34
C LYS A 373 28.04 31.88 -27.82
N ARG A 374 26.89 31.69 -27.15
CA ARG A 374 26.77 31.57 -25.69
C ARG A 374 27.47 32.70 -24.91
N ARG A 375 27.44 33.91 -25.46
CA ARG A 375 27.98 35.12 -24.84
C ARG A 375 27.12 36.32 -25.17
N THR A 376 27.24 37.37 -24.37
CA THR A 376 26.54 38.64 -24.62
C THR A 376 27.01 39.26 -25.93
N VAL A 377 26.05 39.76 -26.70
CA VAL A 377 26.25 40.47 -27.96
C VAL A 377 25.80 41.91 -27.73
N VAL A 378 26.71 42.87 -27.92
CA VAL A 378 26.48 44.30 -27.74
C VAL A 378 26.70 44.99 -29.08
N ILE A 379 25.73 45.78 -29.53
CA ILE A 379 25.80 46.50 -30.81
C ILE A 379 25.39 47.94 -30.55
N SER A 380 26.36 48.87 -30.64
CA SER A 380 26.17 50.30 -30.39
C SER A 380 25.47 51.03 -31.54
N ASP A 381 25.54 50.48 -32.75
CA ASP A 381 24.80 50.92 -33.92
C ASP A 381 24.57 49.74 -34.87
N ILE A 382 23.31 49.38 -35.10
CA ILE A 382 22.95 48.24 -35.96
C ILE A 382 23.36 48.47 -37.43
N ASP A 383 23.47 49.72 -37.88
CA ASP A 383 23.87 50.05 -39.24
C ASP A 383 25.39 49.84 -39.47
N HIS A 384 26.16 49.67 -38.38
CA HIS A 384 27.60 49.37 -38.38
C HIS A 384 27.93 47.97 -37.80
N GLY A 385 26.93 47.10 -37.59
CA GLY A 385 27.08 45.79 -36.97
C GLY A 385 27.22 44.64 -37.99
N SER A 386 28.37 44.52 -38.66
CA SER A 386 28.61 43.48 -39.70
C SER A 386 28.41 42.04 -39.20
N GLU A 387 28.54 41.79 -37.90
CA GLU A 387 28.27 40.47 -37.28
C GLU A 387 26.78 40.07 -37.29
N LEU A 388 25.87 41.00 -37.56
CA LEU A 388 24.42 40.74 -37.60
C LEU A 388 23.91 40.31 -38.99
N GLU A 389 24.76 40.36 -40.03
CA GLU A 389 24.44 39.99 -41.40
C GLU A 389 25.04 38.61 -41.76
N ALA A 390 24.57 37.56 -41.09
CA ALA A 390 24.96 36.18 -41.40
C ALA A 390 23.74 35.27 -41.67
N PRO A 391 23.82 34.35 -42.65
CA PRO A 391 22.71 33.47 -43.03
C PRO A 391 22.13 32.65 -41.86
N GLU A 392 22.98 32.35 -40.87
CA GLU A 392 22.68 31.49 -39.72
C GLU A 392 21.91 32.21 -38.60
N VAL A 393 21.91 33.56 -38.59
CA VAL A 393 21.31 34.36 -37.49
C VAL A 393 20.17 35.27 -37.95
N GLY A 394 20.09 35.64 -39.23
CA GLY A 394 18.99 36.43 -39.79
C GLY A 394 19.46 37.75 -40.43
N THR A 395 18.52 38.68 -40.66
CA THR A 395 18.78 39.98 -41.31
C THR A 395 18.45 41.17 -40.41
N ILE A 396 19.25 42.24 -40.54
CA ILE A 396 19.06 43.51 -39.81
C ILE A 396 17.76 44.24 -40.18
N GLU A 397 17.14 43.90 -41.31
CA GLU A 397 15.88 44.51 -41.77
C GLU A 397 14.75 44.35 -40.74
N THR A 398 14.72 43.21 -40.05
CA THR A 398 13.77 42.98 -38.95
C THR A 398 14.00 43.95 -37.80
N LEU A 399 15.26 44.24 -37.45
CA LEU A 399 15.64 45.17 -36.38
C LEU A 399 15.29 46.63 -36.75
N ARG A 400 15.53 47.02 -38.01
CA ARG A 400 15.13 48.35 -38.54
C ARG A 400 13.63 48.56 -38.48
N ARG A 401 12.86 47.57 -38.94
CA ARG A 401 11.38 47.64 -38.96
C ARG A 401 10.77 47.76 -37.57
N ILE A 402 11.38 47.13 -36.55
CA ILE A 402 10.91 47.24 -35.16
C ILE A 402 11.54 48.43 -34.40
N GLY A 403 12.22 49.34 -35.10
CA GLY A 403 12.74 50.60 -34.56
C GLY A 403 13.97 50.47 -33.66
N THR A 404 14.82 49.46 -33.90
CA THR A 404 16.05 49.25 -33.11
C THR A 404 17.21 50.02 -33.74
N LYS A 405 18.04 50.68 -32.93
CA LYS A 405 19.27 51.37 -33.37
C LYS A 405 20.51 50.90 -32.64
N SER A 406 20.39 50.54 -31.38
CA SER A 406 21.42 49.81 -30.61
C SER A 406 20.78 48.72 -29.76
N LEU A 407 21.53 47.68 -29.39
CA LEU A 407 21.00 46.54 -28.66
C LEU A 407 22.03 45.82 -27.79
N VAL A 408 21.53 45.08 -26.81
CA VAL A 408 22.24 44.04 -26.06
C VAL A 408 21.39 42.78 -26.06
N ALA A 409 21.98 41.64 -26.39
CA ALA A 409 21.36 40.34 -26.25
C ALA A 409 22.27 39.41 -25.46
N THR A 410 21.74 38.77 -24.42
CA THR A 410 22.50 37.89 -23.55
C THR A 410 21.82 36.52 -23.42
N PRO A 411 22.57 35.40 -23.52
CA PRO A 411 22.01 34.07 -23.33
C PRO A 411 21.60 33.86 -21.87
N MET A 412 20.42 33.26 -21.69
CA MET A 412 19.94 32.83 -20.38
C MET A 412 20.42 31.41 -20.12
N LEU A 413 21.44 31.27 -19.27
CA LEU A 413 22.07 30.00 -18.93
C LEU A 413 21.69 29.56 -17.52
N ALA A 414 21.05 28.40 -17.39
CA ALA A 414 20.83 27.71 -16.13
C ALA A 414 21.78 26.52 -16.05
N PHE A 415 22.73 26.52 -15.11
CA PHE A 415 23.76 25.46 -14.98
C PHE A 415 24.47 25.13 -16.31
N ASP A 416 24.95 26.16 -17.01
CA ASP A 416 25.60 26.09 -18.33
C ASP A 416 24.73 25.56 -19.49
N ARG A 417 23.42 25.38 -19.26
CA ARG A 417 22.46 25.02 -20.31
C ARG A 417 21.70 26.26 -20.78
N PRO A 418 21.69 26.56 -22.10
CA PRO A 418 20.89 27.65 -22.62
C PRO A 418 19.41 27.29 -22.56
N ILE A 419 18.64 28.10 -21.83
CA ILE A 419 17.18 27.95 -21.73
C ILE A 419 16.43 29.04 -22.50
N GLY A 420 17.15 30.07 -22.96
CA GLY A 420 16.57 31.22 -23.64
C GLY A 420 17.58 32.35 -23.90
N VAL A 421 17.05 33.51 -24.29
CA VAL A 421 17.78 34.76 -24.52
C VAL A 421 16.98 35.93 -23.97
N LEU A 422 17.68 36.85 -23.29
CA LEU A 422 17.16 38.16 -22.90
C LEU A 422 17.70 39.21 -23.88
N GLY A 423 16.82 39.96 -24.52
CA GLY A 423 17.17 41.02 -25.46
C GLY A 423 16.67 42.38 -25.01
N LEU A 424 17.50 43.42 -25.16
CA LEU A 424 17.18 44.81 -24.89
C LEU A 424 17.58 45.68 -26.07
N HIS A 425 16.68 46.55 -26.52
CA HIS A 425 16.91 47.45 -27.64
C HIS A 425 16.77 48.91 -27.18
N ARG A 426 17.47 49.82 -27.87
CA ARG A 426 17.26 51.27 -27.81
C ARG A 426 16.93 51.80 -29.20
N ALA A 427 16.11 52.85 -29.26
CA ALA A 427 15.74 53.54 -30.50
C ALA A 427 16.76 54.59 -30.94
N GLU A 428 17.82 54.79 -30.15
CA GLU A 428 18.94 55.69 -30.41
C GLU A 428 20.25 54.90 -30.55
N SER A 429 21.17 55.41 -31.37
CA SER A 429 22.53 54.87 -31.49
C SER A 429 23.39 55.38 -30.33
N GLY A 430 24.28 54.54 -29.80
CA GLY A 430 25.14 54.91 -28.68
C GLY A 430 25.74 53.68 -27.99
N PRO A 431 26.88 53.84 -27.29
CA PRO A 431 27.52 52.74 -26.57
C PRO A 431 26.68 52.32 -25.37
N TRP A 432 26.68 51.01 -25.09
CA TRP A 432 26.24 50.46 -23.80
C TRP A 432 27.43 50.50 -22.84
N SER A 433 27.25 51.02 -21.63
CA SER A 433 28.34 51.06 -20.66
C SER A 433 28.67 49.67 -20.12
N GLU A 434 29.89 49.47 -19.64
CA GLU A 434 30.29 48.19 -19.03
C GLU A 434 29.39 47.83 -17.83
N GLY A 435 28.96 48.83 -17.05
CA GLY A 435 28.01 48.65 -15.96
C GLY A 435 26.62 48.19 -16.42
N GLU A 436 26.13 48.72 -17.55
CA GLU A 436 24.85 48.30 -18.15
C GLU A 436 24.91 46.86 -18.67
N VAL A 437 26.00 46.49 -19.35
CA VAL A 437 26.20 45.14 -19.87
C VAL A 437 26.31 44.13 -18.72
N ALA A 438 27.11 44.44 -17.69
CA ALA A 438 27.26 43.59 -16.51
C ALA A 438 25.93 43.40 -15.76
N LEU A 439 25.11 44.45 -15.68
CA LEU A 439 23.78 44.37 -15.08
C LEU A 439 22.85 43.47 -15.90
N VAL A 440 22.83 43.60 -17.24
CA VAL A 440 22.03 42.74 -18.14
C VAL A 440 22.42 41.27 -17.99
N GLU A 441 23.72 40.96 -17.91
CA GLU A 441 24.22 39.61 -17.70
C GLU A 441 23.80 39.02 -16.35
N SER A 442 23.92 39.79 -15.27
CA SER A 442 23.49 39.37 -13.94
C SER A 442 21.98 39.11 -13.87
N VAL A 443 21.18 39.99 -14.46
CA VAL A 443 19.73 39.81 -14.57
C VAL A 443 19.39 38.56 -15.38
N ALA A 444 20.04 38.34 -16.54
CA ALA A 444 19.77 37.17 -17.36
C ALA A 444 20.10 35.85 -16.66
N ARG A 445 21.18 35.82 -15.86
CA ARG A 445 21.55 34.66 -15.04
C ARG A 445 20.50 34.36 -13.96
N GLU A 446 20.05 35.38 -13.24
CA GLU A 446 19.01 35.24 -12.21
C GLU A 446 17.66 34.82 -12.80
N LEU A 447 17.25 35.43 -13.91
CA LEU A 447 16.04 35.06 -14.62
C LEU A 447 16.13 33.63 -15.16
N ALA A 448 17.30 33.19 -15.62
CA ALA A 448 17.49 31.82 -16.09
C ALA A 448 17.24 30.81 -14.97
N LEU A 449 17.82 31.04 -13.79
CA LEU A 449 17.62 30.20 -12.61
C LEU A 449 16.16 30.21 -12.14
N ALA A 450 15.54 31.39 -12.04
CA ALA A 450 14.15 31.53 -11.60
C ALA A 450 13.17 30.81 -12.54
N ILE A 451 13.34 30.95 -13.86
CA ILE A 451 12.52 30.28 -14.87
C ILE A 451 12.73 28.77 -14.85
N HIS A 452 13.97 28.31 -14.71
CA HIS A 452 14.28 26.88 -14.60
C HIS A 452 13.62 26.25 -13.38
N SER A 453 13.73 26.89 -12.21
CA SER A 453 13.07 26.44 -10.98
C SER A 453 11.55 26.45 -11.10
N ALA A 454 10.95 27.49 -11.70
CA ALA A 454 9.51 27.55 -11.91
C ALA A 454 9.00 26.41 -12.80
N ARG A 455 9.71 26.09 -13.89
CA ARG A 455 9.38 24.95 -14.77
C ARG A 455 9.45 23.61 -14.03
N LEU A 456 10.51 23.39 -13.26
CA LEU A 456 10.69 22.15 -12.50
C LEU A 456 9.62 21.99 -11.41
N LEU A 457 9.25 23.09 -10.75
CA LEU A 457 8.19 23.07 -9.74
C LEU A 457 6.83 22.72 -10.35
N GLU A 458 6.52 23.27 -11.52
CA GLU A 458 5.28 22.99 -12.24
C GLU A 458 5.20 21.52 -12.68
N GLU A 459 6.31 20.98 -13.21
CA GLU A 459 6.40 19.56 -13.56
C GLU A 459 6.23 18.65 -12.34
N ASN A 460 6.88 18.97 -11.22
CA ASN A 460 6.73 18.23 -9.98
C ASN A 460 5.30 18.30 -9.43
N ARG A 461 4.64 19.46 -9.48
CA ARG A 461 3.23 19.61 -9.08
C ARG A 461 2.32 18.75 -9.94
N ARG A 462 2.53 18.74 -11.26
CA ARG A 462 1.77 17.89 -12.19
C ARG A 462 1.91 16.42 -11.83
N ARG A 463 3.15 15.94 -11.65
CA ARG A 463 3.44 14.56 -11.23
C ARG A 463 2.80 14.20 -9.88
N LEU A 464 2.81 15.13 -8.92
CA LEU A 464 2.16 14.92 -7.62
C LEU A 464 0.63 14.82 -7.73
N LEU A 465 0.01 15.63 -8.59
CA LEU A 465 -1.43 15.55 -8.86
C LEU A 465 -1.79 14.21 -9.50
N GLU A 466 -1.05 13.80 -10.54
CA GLU A 466 -1.19 12.50 -11.21
C GLU A 466 -1.07 11.34 -10.19
N GLN A 467 -0.02 11.33 -9.37
CA GLN A 467 0.18 10.29 -8.33
C GLN A 467 -0.91 10.30 -7.25
N THR A 468 -1.36 11.47 -6.81
CA THR A 468 -2.40 11.59 -5.78
C THR A 468 -3.74 11.09 -6.30
N ALA A 469 -4.08 11.39 -7.55
CA ALA A 469 -5.30 10.90 -8.19
C ALA A 469 -5.27 9.37 -8.34
N LEU A 470 -4.15 8.79 -8.76
CA LEU A 470 -3.96 7.34 -8.83
C LEU A 470 -4.09 6.67 -7.46
N LEU A 471 -3.49 7.26 -6.41
CA LEU A 471 -3.61 6.74 -5.04
C LEU A 471 -5.05 6.81 -4.52
N ARG A 472 -5.77 7.91 -4.79
CA ARG A 472 -7.19 8.03 -4.42
C ARG A 472 -8.04 7.00 -5.17
N ALA A 473 -7.84 6.85 -6.47
CA ALA A 473 -8.53 5.84 -7.27
C ALA A 473 -8.26 4.42 -6.74
N ALA A 474 -7.01 4.11 -6.40
CA ALA A 474 -6.64 2.83 -5.79
C ALA A 474 -7.29 2.61 -4.40
N GLN A 475 -7.42 3.67 -3.59
CA GLN A 475 -8.13 3.60 -2.31
C GLN A 475 -9.63 3.33 -2.49
N VAL A 476 -10.28 3.94 -3.48
CA VAL A 476 -11.71 3.68 -3.80
C VAL A 476 -11.91 2.21 -4.20
N VAL A 477 -11.03 1.68 -5.07
CA VAL A 477 -11.07 0.27 -5.52
C VAL A 477 -10.93 -0.74 -4.38
N THR A 478 -10.32 -0.34 -3.27
CA THR A 478 -10.09 -1.22 -2.10
C THR A 478 -11.09 -1.04 -0.96
N SER A 479 -11.92 0.01 -0.99
CA SER A 479 -12.83 0.36 0.12
C SER A 479 -14.30 0.16 -0.19
N GLU A 480 -14.71 0.21 -1.46
CA GLU A 480 -16.09 -0.06 -1.85
C GLU A 480 -16.29 -1.51 -2.30
N LEU A 481 -17.42 -2.10 -1.89
CA LEU A 481 -17.85 -3.43 -2.35
C LEU A 481 -18.87 -3.36 -3.51
N GLU A 482 -19.44 -2.18 -3.76
CA GLU A 482 -20.42 -1.98 -4.83
C GLU A 482 -19.71 -1.57 -6.13
N LEU A 483 -19.63 -2.52 -7.07
CA LEU A 483 -18.94 -2.35 -8.34
C LEU A 483 -19.35 -1.08 -9.09
N GLU A 484 -20.65 -0.83 -9.19
CA GLU A 484 -21.22 0.33 -9.90
C GLU A 484 -20.72 1.66 -9.29
N ALA A 485 -20.70 1.76 -7.96
CA ALA A 485 -20.23 2.95 -7.25
C ALA A 485 -18.71 3.17 -7.40
N VAL A 486 -17.92 2.09 -7.56
CA VAL A 486 -16.49 2.17 -7.85
C VAL A 486 -16.25 2.66 -9.27
N LEU A 487 -16.90 2.03 -10.25
CA LEU A 487 -16.75 2.39 -11.66
C LEU A 487 -17.19 3.83 -11.92
N GLN A 488 -18.29 4.28 -11.31
CA GLN A 488 -18.75 5.67 -11.38
C GLN A 488 -17.70 6.65 -10.86
N ARG A 489 -17.09 6.37 -9.70
CA ARG A 489 -16.02 7.22 -9.17
C ARG A 489 -14.77 7.22 -10.03
N LEU A 490 -14.42 6.10 -10.66
CA LEU A 490 -13.27 6.02 -11.55
C LEU A 490 -13.47 6.87 -12.80
N VAL A 491 -14.67 6.84 -13.41
CA VAL A 491 -14.97 7.72 -14.57
C VAL A 491 -15.00 9.20 -14.17
N ASP A 492 -15.52 9.54 -12.99
CA ASP A 492 -15.54 10.92 -12.48
C ASP A 492 -14.12 11.46 -12.21
N GLU A 493 -13.24 10.62 -11.67
CA GLU A 493 -11.86 11.03 -11.34
C GLU A 493 -10.99 11.14 -12.60
N VAL A 494 -11.15 10.22 -13.55
CA VAL A 494 -10.36 10.25 -14.79
C VAL A 494 -10.77 11.43 -15.68
N ALA A 495 -12.07 11.75 -15.76
CA ALA A 495 -12.56 12.93 -16.48
C ALA A 495 -11.97 14.22 -15.91
N ARG A 496 -11.95 14.34 -14.57
CA ARG A 496 -11.39 15.51 -13.87
C ARG A 496 -9.87 15.62 -14.06
N LEU A 497 -9.15 14.51 -14.01
CA LEU A 497 -7.69 14.49 -14.11
C LEU A 497 -7.20 14.81 -15.52
N LEU A 498 -7.88 14.28 -16.54
CA LEU A 498 -7.57 14.55 -17.94
C LEU A 498 -8.21 15.85 -18.46
N ASP A 499 -8.96 16.59 -17.62
CA ASP A 499 -9.69 17.80 -18.01
C ASP A 499 -10.55 17.56 -19.26
N CYS A 500 -11.37 16.51 -19.19
CA CYS A 500 -12.24 16.06 -20.26
C CYS A 500 -13.70 16.21 -19.86
N GLU A 501 -14.55 16.55 -20.84
CA GLU A 501 -15.97 16.80 -20.63
C GLU A 501 -16.75 15.50 -20.42
N ALA A 502 -16.23 14.37 -20.89
CA ALA A 502 -16.88 13.09 -20.75
C ALA A 502 -15.93 11.90 -20.58
N ALA A 503 -16.42 10.90 -19.84
CA ALA A 503 -15.77 9.61 -19.66
C ALA A 503 -16.82 8.49 -19.59
N ASP A 504 -16.44 7.28 -19.93
CA ASP A 504 -17.32 6.12 -19.89
C ASP A 504 -16.57 4.83 -19.57
N CYS A 505 -17.27 3.88 -18.97
CA CYS A 505 -16.76 2.55 -18.66
C CYS A 505 -17.72 1.49 -19.19
N TYR A 506 -17.18 0.55 -19.96
CA TYR A 506 -17.91 -0.55 -20.57
C TYR A 506 -17.36 -1.89 -20.10
N LEU A 507 -18.24 -2.79 -19.67
CA LEU A 507 -17.91 -4.16 -19.28
C LEU A 507 -18.08 -5.10 -20.47
N LEU A 508 -17.14 -6.03 -20.65
CA LEU A 508 -17.15 -6.99 -21.75
C LEU A 508 -17.89 -8.27 -21.37
N ASP A 509 -19.00 -8.54 -22.05
CA ASP A 509 -19.61 -9.87 -22.08
C ASP A 509 -18.99 -10.69 -23.21
N ARG A 510 -18.15 -11.65 -22.85
CA ARG A 510 -17.46 -12.50 -23.82
C ARG A 510 -18.35 -13.55 -24.48
N GLN A 511 -19.41 -14.00 -23.83
CA GLN A 511 -20.28 -15.02 -24.41
C GLN A 511 -21.09 -14.41 -25.56
N ARG A 512 -21.52 -13.16 -25.38
CA ARG A 512 -22.32 -12.43 -26.37
C ARG A 512 -21.47 -11.58 -27.33
N GLY A 513 -20.20 -11.31 -26.99
CA GLY A 513 -19.30 -10.49 -27.81
C GLY A 513 -19.67 -9.00 -27.80
N ILE A 514 -20.20 -8.51 -26.68
CA ILE A 514 -20.74 -7.16 -26.54
C ILE A 514 -20.11 -6.41 -25.36
N LEU A 515 -20.10 -5.09 -25.46
CA LEU A 515 -19.76 -4.15 -24.40
C LEU A 515 -21.04 -3.54 -23.82
N ARG A 516 -21.22 -3.65 -22.50
CA ARG A 516 -22.34 -3.05 -21.77
C ARG A 516 -21.86 -1.86 -20.95
N CYS A 517 -22.51 -0.72 -21.09
CA CYS A 517 -22.16 0.48 -20.34
C CYS A 517 -22.43 0.28 -18.84
N ALA A 518 -21.44 0.53 -18.00
CA ALA A 518 -21.55 0.40 -16.55
C ALA A 518 -21.45 1.73 -15.81
N ALA A 519 -20.78 2.74 -16.38
CA ALA A 519 -20.68 4.06 -15.78
C ALA A 519 -20.39 5.13 -16.84
N VAL A 520 -20.85 6.37 -16.59
CA VAL A 520 -20.61 7.53 -17.48
C VAL A 520 -20.39 8.80 -16.66
N HIS A 521 -19.57 9.71 -17.17
CA HIS A 521 -19.38 11.08 -16.67
C HIS A 521 -19.66 12.06 -17.81
N GLY A 522 -20.39 13.15 -17.53
CA GLY A 522 -20.67 14.20 -18.51
C GLY A 522 -21.56 13.77 -19.68
N ARG A 523 -22.31 12.66 -19.53
CA ARG A 523 -23.23 12.12 -20.54
C ARG A 523 -24.63 11.87 -19.96
N GLU A 524 -25.56 11.53 -20.85
CA GLU A 524 -26.93 11.11 -20.49
C GLU A 524 -26.89 9.83 -19.63
N PRO A 525 -27.47 9.84 -18.41
CA PRO A 525 -27.52 8.67 -17.54
C PRO A 525 -28.22 7.46 -18.18
N GLU A 526 -29.12 7.67 -19.13
CA GLU A 526 -29.82 6.63 -19.89
C GLU A 526 -28.88 5.73 -20.73
N LEU A 527 -27.62 6.13 -20.93
CA LEU A 527 -26.61 5.31 -21.58
C LEU A 527 -26.17 4.12 -20.72
N VAL A 528 -26.31 4.17 -19.40
CA VAL A 528 -25.97 3.04 -18.52
C VAL A 528 -26.86 1.84 -18.86
N GLY A 529 -26.25 0.68 -19.09
CA GLY A 529 -26.95 -0.54 -19.54
C GLY A 529 -27.08 -0.68 -21.06
N SER A 530 -26.74 0.34 -21.85
CA SER A 530 -26.67 0.22 -23.32
C SER A 530 -25.61 -0.82 -23.75
N GLU A 531 -25.90 -1.55 -24.84
CA GLU A 531 -25.05 -2.63 -25.36
C GLU A 531 -24.63 -2.35 -26.81
N PHE A 532 -23.35 -2.59 -27.13
CA PHE A 532 -22.86 -2.57 -28.51
C PHE A 532 -21.79 -3.64 -28.77
N SER A 533 -21.48 -3.91 -30.04
CA SER A 533 -20.51 -4.95 -30.40
C SER A 533 -19.09 -4.59 -29.94
N ALA A 534 -18.41 -5.54 -29.30
CA ALA A 534 -17.04 -5.35 -28.79
C ALA A 534 -15.99 -5.14 -29.89
N ASP A 535 -16.33 -5.37 -31.17
CA ASP A 535 -15.42 -5.17 -32.30
C ASP A 535 -15.47 -3.75 -32.89
N GLN A 536 -16.41 -2.91 -32.44
CA GLN A 536 -16.67 -1.61 -33.04
C GLN A 536 -15.91 -0.46 -32.35
N GLY A 537 -15.51 0.51 -33.18
CA GLY A 537 -14.90 1.78 -32.78
C GLY A 537 -13.60 1.70 -32.01
N LEU A 538 -13.29 2.78 -31.28
CA LEU A 538 -12.07 2.92 -30.48
C LEU A 538 -11.99 1.85 -29.39
N ALA A 539 -13.12 1.49 -28.77
CA ALA A 539 -13.16 0.41 -27.79
C ALA A 539 -12.75 -0.93 -28.39
N GLY A 540 -13.28 -1.30 -29.56
CA GLY A 540 -12.89 -2.54 -30.23
C GLY A 540 -11.43 -2.54 -30.69
N GLN A 541 -10.89 -1.39 -31.08
CA GLN A 541 -9.46 -1.27 -31.37
C GLN A 541 -8.60 -1.49 -30.14
N ALA A 542 -8.93 -0.83 -29.03
CA ALA A 542 -8.24 -0.99 -27.75
C ALA A 542 -8.24 -2.47 -27.30
N ILE A 543 -9.36 -3.16 -27.50
CA ILE A 543 -9.47 -4.60 -27.22
C ILE A 543 -8.53 -5.42 -28.12
N ARG A 544 -8.54 -5.20 -29.44
CA ARG A 544 -7.71 -5.95 -30.39
C ARG A 544 -6.21 -5.73 -30.17
N GLN A 545 -5.82 -4.49 -29.89
CA GLN A 545 -4.42 -4.11 -29.71
C GLN A 545 -3.90 -4.41 -28.31
N ARG A 546 -4.78 -4.63 -27.32
CA ARG A 546 -4.41 -4.73 -25.90
C ARG A 546 -3.59 -3.54 -25.41
N ALA A 547 -3.87 -2.37 -25.96
CA ALA A 547 -3.22 -1.11 -25.64
C ALA A 547 -4.21 0.04 -25.83
N PRO A 548 -3.97 1.21 -25.21
CA PRO A 548 -4.77 2.39 -25.45
C PRO A 548 -4.81 2.78 -26.93
N ALA A 549 -6.00 3.13 -27.44
CA ALA A 549 -6.23 3.59 -28.79
C ALA A 549 -6.65 5.07 -28.78
N LEU A 550 -6.01 5.89 -29.63
CA LEU A 550 -6.28 7.33 -29.76
C LEU A 550 -6.94 7.64 -31.11
N SER A 551 -7.93 8.53 -31.12
CA SER A 551 -8.62 8.94 -32.34
C SER A 551 -7.70 9.62 -33.37
N GLY A 552 -6.71 10.39 -32.91
CA GLY A 552 -5.79 11.14 -33.77
C GLY A 552 -4.85 10.27 -34.62
N ASP A 553 -4.56 9.04 -34.18
CA ASP A 553 -3.73 8.09 -34.93
C ASP A 553 -4.51 7.40 -36.07
N HIS A 554 -5.84 7.44 -36.00
CA HIS A 554 -6.74 6.68 -36.87
C HIS A 554 -7.94 7.53 -37.29
N PRO A 555 -7.76 8.59 -38.11
CA PRO A 555 -8.83 9.49 -38.53
C PRO A 555 -9.98 8.77 -39.26
N GLU A 556 -9.74 7.59 -39.86
CA GLU A 556 -10.77 6.75 -40.49
C GLU A 556 -11.78 6.16 -39.47
N LEU A 557 -11.43 6.11 -38.18
CA LEU A 557 -12.32 5.70 -37.10
C LEU A 557 -13.19 6.85 -36.56
N GLN A 558 -12.80 8.09 -36.84
CA GLN A 558 -13.56 9.29 -36.51
C GLN A 558 -14.87 9.36 -37.33
N ASP A 559 -14.84 8.83 -38.57
CA ASP A 559 -15.98 8.83 -39.51
C ASP A 559 -16.82 7.52 -39.52
N SER A 560 -16.33 6.41 -38.93
CA SER A 560 -16.92 5.08 -39.13
C SER A 560 -17.78 4.54 -37.97
N VAL A 561 -17.95 5.30 -36.88
CA VAL A 561 -18.70 4.85 -35.70
C VAL A 561 -19.88 5.79 -35.41
N SER A 562 -21.01 5.56 -36.09
CA SER A 562 -22.31 6.10 -35.66
C SER A 562 -22.80 5.32 -34.43
N HIS A 563 -22.22 5.60 -33.27
CA HIS A 563 -22.73 5.12 -31.99
C HIS A 563 -22.95 6.31 -31.07
N ALA A 564 -24.08 6.34 -30.36
CA ALA A 564 -24.41 7.42 -29.42
C ALA A 564 -23.30 7.65 -28.37
N ALA A 565 -22.47 6.62 -28.10
CA ALA A 565 -21.29 6.69 -27.25
C ALA A 565 -20.11 7.52 -27.82
N TYR A 566 -20.08 7.89 -29.10
CA TYR A 566 -18.97 8.68 -29.66
C TYR A 566 -19.43 9.92 -30.41
N GLU A 567 -20.75 10.13 -30.50
CA GLU A 567 -21.36 11.30 -31.13
C GLU A 567 -20.98 12.59 -30.39
N GLY A 568 -20.39 13.56 -31.12
CA GLY A 568 -20.09 14.90 -30.61
C GLY A 568 -18.65 15.14 -30.12
N TYR A 569 -17.77 14.13 -30.08
CA TYR A 569 -16.37 14.33 -29.68
C TYR A 569 -15.47 14.73 -30.86
N ALA A 570 -14.61 15.73 -30.63
CA ALA A 570 -13.53 16.11 -31.53
C ALA A 570 -12.30 15.21 -31.36
N GLY A 571 -12.09 14.64 -30.17
CA GLY A 571 -11.06 13.64 -29.89
C GLY A 571 -11.48 12.67 -28.80
N ALA A 572 -10.95 11.44 -28.83
CA ALA A 572 -11.21 10.41 -27.82
C ALA A 572 -10.02 9.44 -27.62
N ILE A 573 -9.91 8.87 -26.42
CA ILE A 573 -9.01 7.76 -26.09
C ILE A 573 -9.84 6.62 -25.47
N ALA A 574 -9.55 5.38 -25.84
CA ALA A 574 -10.08 4.19 -25.18
C ALA A 574 -8.93 3.28 -24.71
N ALA A 575 -8.95 2.86 -23.45
CA ALA A 575 -7.97 1.93 -22.87
C ALA A 575 -8.64 0.61 -22.44
N PRO A 576 -8.03 -0.55 -22.74
CA PRO A 576 -8.59 -1.83 -22.33
C PRO A 576 -8.38 -2.05 -20.84
N MET A 577 -9.41 -2.54 -20.16
CA MET A 577 -9.32 -2.99 -18.77
C MET A 577 -8.74 -4.40 -18.74
N VAL A 578 -7.43 -4.52 -18.47
CA VAL A 578 -6.71 -5.80 -18.53
C VAL A 578 -6.35 -6.30 -17.13
N TRP A 579 -6.59 -7.58 -16.87
CA TRP A 579 -6.13 -8.28 -15.68
C TRP A 579 -5.66 -9.68 -16.04
N SER A 580 -4.43 -10.07 -15.67
CA SER A 580 -3.85 -11.39 -15.96
C SER A 580 -4.05 -11.84 -17.42
N ASP A 581 -3.74 -10.96 -18.38
CA ASP A 581 -3.91 -11.14 -19.83
C ASP A 581 -5.36 -11.27 -20.36
N GLU A 582 -6.36 -11.16 -19.48
CA GLU A 582 -7.77 -11.06 -19.84
C GLU A 582 -8.23 -9.61 -19.94
N ILE A 583 -8.92 -9.30 -21.03
CA ILE A 583 -9.66 -8.03 -21.18
C ILE A 583 -11.04 -8.21 -20.56
N ARG A 584 -11.39 -7.30 -19.66
CA ARG A 584 -12.65 -7.32 -18.89
C ARG A 584 -13.61 -6.20 -19.28
N GLY A 585 -13.13 -5.23 -20.03
CA GLY A 585 -13.89 -4.04 -20.41
C GLY A 585 -13.00 -3.01 -21.08
N VAL A 586 -13.54 -1.81 -21.24
CA VAL A 586 -12.86 -0.65 -21.80
C VAL A 586 -13.24 0.59 -21.00
N LEU A 587 -12.25 1.44 -20.73
CA LEU A 587 -12.42 2.77 -20.16
C LEU A 587 -12.15 3.82 -21.24
N GLY A 588 -13.07 4.76 -21.44
CA GLY A 588 -12.99 5.80 -22.46
C GLY A 588 -13.05 7.21 -21.89
N VAL A 589 -12.41 8.14 -22.57
CA VAL A 589 -12.54 9.59 -22.36
C VAL A 589 -12.68 10.31 -23.69
N GLY A 590 -13.48 11.38 -23.69
CA GLY A 590 -13.76 12.19 -24.88
C GLY A 590 -13.76 13.69 -24.57
N THR A 591 -13.44 14.49 -25.59
CA THR A 591 -13.50 15.96 -25.55
C THR A 591 -14.18 16.52 -26.79
N GLN A 592 -15.01 17.54 -26.64
CA GLN A 592 -15.62 18.31 -27.73
C GLN A 592 -14.73 19.49 -28.17
N ALA A 593 -13.70 19.84 -27.39
CA ALA A 593 -12.73 20.88 -27.71
C ALA A 593 -11.72 20.41 -28.78
N ASP A 594 -11.16 21.34 -29.54
CA ASP A 594 -10.08 21.10 -30.52
C ASP A 594 -8.74 20.84 -29.80
N ARG A 595 -8.71 19.76 -29.00
CA ARG A 595 -7.57 19.30 -28.22
C ARG A 595 -7.12 17.94 -28.75
N SER A 596 -5.83 17.83 -29.06
CA SER A 596 -5.19 16.55 -29.38
C SER A 596 -4.75 15.84 -28.09
N PHE A 597 -5.12 14.56 -27.95
CA PHE A 597 -4.61 13.69 -26.90
C PHE A 597 -3.16 13.28 -27.14
N THR A 598 -2.40 13.13 -26.06
CA THR A 598 -0.99 12.78 -26.05
C THR A 598 -0.75 11.36 -25.55
N SER A 599 0.45 10.81 -25.77
CA SER A 599 0.88 9.53 -25.21
C SER A 599 0.80 9.50 -23.68
N SER A 600 1.05 10.63 -23.03
CA SER A 600 0.94 10.76 -21.57
C SER A 600 -0.51 10.65 -21.09
N ASP A 601 -1.49 11.13 -21.86
CA ASP A 601 -2.91 10.98 -21.53
C ASP A 601 -3.33 9.51 -21.63
N ALA A 602 -2.81 8.79 -22.62
CA ALA A 602 -3.05 7.37 -22.83
C ALA A 602 -2.47 6.49 -21.71
N GLU A 603 -1.22 6.76 -21.28
CA GLU A 603 -0.59 6.07 -20.13
C GLU A 603 -1.40 6.26 -18.84
N LEU A 604 -1.94 7.46 -18.62
CA LEU A 604 -2.76 7.75 -17.46
C LEU A 604 -4.09 7.01 -17.51
N LEU A 605 -4.78 7.03 -18.66
CA LEU A 605 -6.03 6.28 -18.85
C LEU A 605 -5.82 4.77 -18.68
N GLU A 606 -4.69 4.22 -19.14
CA GLU A 606 -4.33 2.82 -18.96
C GLU A 606 -4.18 2.43 -17.48
N ALA A 607 -3.58 3.30 -16.67
CA ALA A 607 -3.48 3.09 -15.23
C ALA A 607 -4.86 3.04 -14.57
N PHE A 608 -5.78 3.93 -14.97
CA PHE A 608 -7.17 3.90 -14.48
C PHE A 608 -7.95 2.67 -14.98
N ALA A 609 -7.75 2.25 -16.24
CA ALA A 609 -8.35 1.04 -16.78
C ALA A 609 -7.87 -0.22 -16.04
N THR A 610 -6.61 -0.24 -15.61
CA THR A 610 -6.05 -1.28 -14.75
C THR A 610 -6.73 -1.30 -13.37
N LEU A 611 -6.97 -0.14 -12.77
CA LEU A 611 -7.71 -0.03 -11.51
C LEU A 611 -9.17 -0.47 -11.64
N ALA A 612 -9.84 -0.13 -12.75
CA ALA A 612 -11.19 -0.61 -13.04
C ALA A 612 -11.24 -2.14 -13.20
N ALA A 613 -10.24 -2.74 -13.87
CA ALA A 613 -10.13 -4.19 -13.99
C ALA A 613 -9.96 -4.87 -12.62
N LEU A 614 -9.17 -4.27 -11.72
CA LEU A 614 -8.99 -4.75 -10.35
C LEU A 614 -10.28 -4.62 -9.52
N ALA A 615 -11.02 -3.53 -9.68
CA ALA A 615 -12.32 -3.34 -9.01
C ALA A 615 -13.32 -4.43 -9.39
N LEU A 616 -13.43 -4.73 -10.69
CA LEU A 616 -14.28 -5.82 -11.18
C LEU A 616 -13.86 -7.16 -10.59
N ARG A 617 -12.56 -7.47 -10.59
CA ARG A 617 -12.01 -8.70 -9.99
C ARG A 617 -12.36 -8.82 -8.50
N ASN A 618 -12.29 -7.72 -7.76
CA ASN A 618 -12.62 -7.70 -6.34
C ASN A 618 -14.11 -7.94 -6.10
N ALA A 619 -14.98 -7.31 -6.88
CA ALA A 619 -16.43 -7.51 -6.81
C ALA A 619 -16.82 -8.96 -7.13
N GLU A 620 -16.34 -9.52 -8.25
CA GLU A 620 -16.55 -10.93 -8.62
C GLU A 620 -16.07 -11.88 -7.51
N SER A 621 -14.89 -11.63 -6.93
CA SER A 621 -14.33 -12.45 -5.85
C SER A 621 -15.11 -12.35 -4.54
N PHE A 622 -15.68 -11.17 -4.25
CA PHE A 622 -16.50 -10.97 -3.06
C PHE A 622 -17.86 -11.66 -3.22
N GLU A 623 -18.49 -11.56 -4.38
CA GLU A 623 -19.73 -12.27 -4.70
C GLU A 623 -19.54 -13.78 -4.58
N GLU A 624 -18.47 -14.35 -5.13
CA GLU A 624 -18.20 -15.78 -5.01
C GLU A 624 -17.95 -16.19 -3.56
N ARG A 625 -17.18 -15.41 -2.79
CA ARG A 625 -16.97 -15.68 -1.35
C ARG A 625 -18.27 -15.59 -0.55
N SER A 626 -19.13 -14.62 -0.87
CA SER A 626 -20.43 -14.45 -0.25
C SER A 626 -21.35 -15.65 -0.57
N ARG A 627 -21.35 -16.09 -1.83
CA ARG A 627 -22.05 -17.31 -2.28
C ARG A 627 -21.58 -18.53 -1.51
N GLN A 628 -20.27 -18.77 -1.45
CA GLN A 628 -19.67 -19.89 -0.71
C GLN A 628 -19.98 -19.85 0.78
N ALA A 629 -19.90 -18.69 1.42
CA ALA A 629 -20.24 -18.54 2.84
C ALA A 629 -21.73 -18.83 3.11
N LYS A 630 -22.63 -18.40 2.22
CA LYS A 630 -24.06 -18.73 2.30
C LYS A 630 -24.29 -20.25 2.17
N ILE A 631 -23.60 -20.92 1.24
CA ILE A 631 -23.69 -22.39 1.06
C ILE A 631 -23.20 -23.10 2.31
N GLN A 632 -22.03 -22.74 2.84
CA GLN A 632 -21.47 -23.35 4.04
C GLN A 632 -22.37 -23.19 5.27
N ARG A 633 -22.97 -22.01 5.45
CA ARG A 633 -23.91 -21.77 6.55
C ARG A 633 -25.17 -22.63 6.42
N ALA A 634 -25.78 -22.64 5.24
CA ALA A 634 -26.98 -23.44 4.99
C ALA A 634 -26.69 -24.95 5.14
N PHE A 635 -25.52 -25.42 4.69
CA PHE A 635 -25.07 -26.79 4.92
C PHE A 635 -24.93 -27.11 6.42
N TYR A 636 -24.30 -26.23 7.21
CA TYR A 636 -24.17 -26.42 8.65
C TYR A 636 -25.53 -26.47 9.34
N ASP A 637 -26.47 -25.60 8.94
CA ASP A 637 -27.82 -25.57 9.49
C ASP A 637 -28.54 -26.90 9.21
N ILE A 638 -28.53 -27.39 7.96
CA ILE A 638 -29.06 -28.72 7.59
C ILE A 638 -28.42 -29.83 8.43
N ALA A 639 -27.08 -29.86 8.48
CA ALA A 639 -26.34 -30.90 9.19
C ALA A 639 -26.64 -30.91 10.68
N SER A 640 -26.82 -29.74 11.29
CA SER A 640 -27.14 -29.61 12.72
C SER A 640 -28.51 -30.19 13.07
N VAL A 641 -29.53 -29.99 12.21
CA VAL A 641 -30.87 -30.55 12.39
C VAL A 641 -30.85 -32.07 12.27
N LEU A 642 -30.03 -32.60 11.36
CA LEU A 642 -29.96 -34.03 11.04
C LEU A 642 -28.90 -34.81 11.86
N ALA A 643 -28.17 -34.14 12.75
CA ALA A 643 -27.13 -34.75 13.58
C ALA A 643 -27.67 -35.46 14.84
N ALA A 644 -28.88 -35.13 15.29
CA ALA A 644 -29.44 -35.74 16.50
C ALA A 644 -29.76 -37.23 16.30
N PRO A 645 -29.52 -38.10 17.30
CA PRO A 645 -29.98 -39.49 17.25
C PRO A 645 -31.49 -39.51 17.51
N ILE A 646 -32.26 -39.73 16.45
CA ILE A 646 -33.72 -39.74 16.47
C ILE A 646 -34.22 -41.04 15.86
N SER A 647 -35.43 -41.47 16.23
CA SER A 647 -36.07 -42.66 15.63
C SER A 647 -36.19 -42.49 14.12
N GLN A 648 -36.39 -43.59 13.39
CA GLN A 648 -36.45 -43.57 11.92
C GLN A 648 -37.54 -42.60 11.42
N GLY A 649 -38.74 -42.66 12.01
CA GLY A 649 -39.85 -41.76 11.65
C GLY A 649 -39.55 -40.28 11.91
N GLU A 650 -38.91 -39.95 13.04
CA GLU A 650 -38.53 -38.57 13.35
C GLU A 650 -37.41 -38.06 12.46
N THR A 651 -36.47 -38.93 12.07
CA THR A 651 -35.39 -38.60 11.12
C THR A 651 -35.95 -38.30 9.73
N LEU A 652 -36.89 -39.12 9.23
CA LEU A 652 -37.57 -38.88 7.95
C LEU A 652 -38.32 -37.53 7.96
N GLY A 653 -39.03 -37.21 9.05
CA GLY A 653 -39.69 -35.92 9.24
C GLY A 653 -38.72 -34.73 9.31
N ALA A 654 -37.57 -34.91 9.97
CA ALA A 654 -36.53 -33.89 10.04
C ALA A 654 -35.90 -33.60 8.67
N VAL A 655 -35.71 -34.63 7.84
CA VAL A 655 -35.23 -34.47 6.45
C VAL A 655 -36.22 -33.69 5.60
N ALA A 656 -37.52 -34.03 5.64
CA ALA A 656 -38.54 -33.29 4.90
C ALA A 656 -38.59 -31.81 5.30
N ARG A 657 -38.54 -31.51 6.60
CA ARG A 657 -38.48 -30.13 7.09
C ARG A 657 -37.21 -29.40 6.63
N ALA A 658 -36.03 -30.02 6.80
CA ALA A 658 -34.77 -29.43 6.37
C ALA A 658 -34.74 -29.16 4.86
N ALA A 659 -35.40 -30.00 4.06
CA ALA A 659 -35.55 -29.81 2.62
C ALA A 659 -36.37 -28.57 2.27
N ALA A 660 -37.53 -28.38 2.91
CA ALA A 660 -38.36 -27.20 2.72
C ALA A 660 -37.64 -25.93 3.21
N GLU A 661 -37.11 -25.93 4.44
CA GLU A 661 -36.49 -24.74 5.04
C GLU A 661 -35.21 -24.32 4.32
N ALA A 662 -34.32 -25.24 3.98
CA ALA A 662 -33.04 -24.89 3.37
C ALA A 662 -33.18 -24.40 1.94
N LEU A 663 -34.06 -25.02 1.14
CA LEU A 663 -34.29 -24.63 -0.25
C LEU A 663 -35.28 -23.46 -0.37
N GLY A 664 -35.88 -23.04 0.75
CA GLY A 664 -36.91 -22.00 0.79
C GLY A 664 -38.18 -22.41 0.04
N GLY A 665 -38.58 -23.67 0.18
CA GLY A 665 -39.84 -24.21 -0.31
C GLY A 665 -40.93 -24.14 0.74
N ASP A 666 -42.18 -24.06 0.29
CA ASP A 666 -43.36 -23.96 1.15
C ASP A 666 -43.71 -25.31 1.79
N SER A 667 -43.38 -26.40 1.09
CA SER A 667 -43.55 -27.76 1.60
C SER A 667 -42.56 -28.74 0.99
N ALA A 668 -42.41 -29.90 1.64
CA ALA A 668 -41.60 -30.97 1.13
C ALA A 668 -42.14 -32.36 1.52
N ALA A 669 -42.04 -33.31 0.61
CA ALA A 669 -42.30 -34.73 0.82
C ALA A 669 -40.99 -35.53 0.72
N LEU A 670 -40.84 -36.52 1.59
CA LEU A 670 -39.83 -37.55 1.45
C LEU A 670 -40.52 -38.84 1.00
N LEU A 671 -40.16 -39.30 -0.19
CA LEU A 671 -40.68 -40.51 -0.82
C LEU A 671 -39.65 -41.63 -0.66
N MET A 672 -40.09 -42.77 -0.12
CA MET A 672 -39.24 -43.96 0.05
C MET A 672 -39.81 -45.11 -0.77
N PRO A 673 -38.97 -46.01 -1.31
CA PRO A 673 -39.45 -47.12 -2.12
C PRO A 673 -40.21 -48.17 -1.29
N SER A 674 -41.36 -48.63 -1.79
CA SER A 674 -42.28 -49.61 -1.17
C SER A 674 -42.92 -50.49 -2.25
N GLU A 675 -42.76 -51.82 -2.16
CA GLU A 675 -43.29 -52.85 -3.09
C GLU A 675 -43.48 -52.44 -4.57
N GLY A 676 -42.40 -51.99 -5.23
CA GLY A 676 -42.41 -51.65 -6.66
C GLY A 676 -42.91 -50.24 -7.00
N ALA A 677 -43.25 -49.43 -5.99
CA ALA A 677 -43.66 -48.03 -6.09
C ALA A 677 -42.90 -47.16 -5.07
N PHE A 678 -43.28 -45.89 -4.96
CA PHE A 678 -42.87 -45.01 -3.86
C PHE A 678 -44.03 -44.79 -2.89
N GLU A 679 -43.73 -44.63 -1.61
CA GLU A 679 -44.67 -44.18 -0.61
C GLU A 679 -44.17 -42.89 0.05
N VAL A 680 -45.11 -42.07 0.52
CA VAL A 680 -44.78 -40.87 1.29
C VAL A 680 -44.40 -41.30 2.70
N ALA A 681 -43.09 -41.36 2.97
CA ALA A 681 -42.56 -41.76 4.27
C ALA A 681 -42.61 -40.62 5.30
N ALA A 682 -42.46 -39.38 4.83
CA ALA A 682 -42.63 -38.19 5.65
C ALA A 682 -43.01 -36.96 4.81
N ALA A 683 -43.60 -35.98 5.47
CA ALA A 683 -44.04 -34.73 4.84
C ALA A 683 -43.88 -33.57 5.82
N HIS A 684 -43.52 -32.40 5.31
CA HIS A 684 -43.47 -31.14 6.04
C HIS A 684 -44.23 -30.06 5.26
N GLY A 685 -45.16 -29.37 5.92
CA GLY A 685 -45.92 -28.27 5.31
C GLY A 685 -46.89 -28.68 4.20
N LEU A 686 -47.03 -29.98 3.88
CA LEU A 686 -47.95 -30.46 2.85
C LEU A 686 -49.42 -30.32 3.33
N PRO A 687 -50.28 -29.58 2.60
CA PRO A 687 -51.68 -29.47 2.95
C PRO A 687 -52.39 -30.82 2.82
N ASN A 688 -53.37 -31.08 3.71
CA ASN A 688 -54.16 -32.32 3.73
C ASN A 688 -54.91 -32.60 2.42
N GLU A 689 -55.19 -31.55 1.63
CA GLU A 689 -55.84 -31.64 0.32
C GLU A 689 -54.89 -32.19 -0.76
N VAL A 690 -53.57 -32.09 -0.54
CA VAL A 690 -52.51 -32.38 -1.51
C VAL A 690 -51.76 -33.66 -1.16
N ALA A 691 -51.74 -34.05 0.13
CA ALA A 691 -51.18 -35.32 0.57
C ALA A 691 -51.74 -36.55 -0.19
N PRO A 692 -53.05 -36.67 -0.51
CA PRO A 692 -53.58 -37.79 -1.28
C PRO A 692 -53.07 -37.81 -2.72
N VAL A 693 -52.86 -36.63 -3.32
CA VAL A 693 -52.33 -36.48 -4.68
C VAL A 693 -50.86 -36.89 -4.74
N VAL A 694 -50.05 -36.42 -3.78
CA VAL A 694 -48.64 -36.82 -3.67
C VAL A 694 -48.53 -38.32 -3.38
N HIS A 695 -49.43 -38.86 -2.56
CA HIS A 695 -49.50 -40.30 -2.28
C HIS A 695 -49.90 -41.10 -3.53
N GLU A 696 -50.93 -40.70 -4.27
CA GLU A 696 -51.35 -41.38 -5.51
C GLU A 696 -50.27 -41.29 -6.60
N ALA A 697 -49.55 -40.17 -6.69
CA ALA A 697 -48.41 -39.97 -7.59
C ALA A 697 -47.13 -40.71 -7.16
N ALA A 698 -46.97 -41.01 -5.87
CA ALA A 698 -45.89 -41.87 -5.38
C ALA A 698 -46.20 -43.35 -5.70
N VAL A 699 -47.46 -43.75 -5.54
CA VAL A 699 -47.95 -45.12 -5.76
C VAL A 699 -48.00 -45.50 -7.25
N ARG A 700 -48.49 -44.62 -8.12
CA ARG A 700 -48.31 -44.78 -9.57
C ARG A 700 -46.91 -44.31 -9.88
N ALA A 701 -45.97 -45.20 -10.21
CA ALA A 701 -44.59 -44.84 -10.56
C ALA A 701 -44.51 -43.72 -11.62
N ALA A 702 -44.63 -42.46 -11.19
CA ALA A 702 -44.83 -41.32 -12.08
C ALA A 702 -43.50 -41.02 -12.77
N GLU A 703 -43.49 -41.20 -14.10
CA GLU A 703 -42.32 -41.10 -14.97
C GLU A 703 -41.97 -39.63 -15.26
N PRO A 704 -41.59 -38.82 -14.25
CA PRO A 704 -40.19 -38.34 -14.14
C PRO A 704 -39.52 -38.62 -12.79
N LEU A 705 -40.29 -38.67 -11.70
CA LEU A 705 -39.78 -38.84 -10.34
C LEU A 705 -39.15 -40.22 -10.16
N ALA A 706 -39.79 -41.27 -10.68
CA ALA A 706 -39.21 -42.61 -10.66
C ALA A 706 -37.89 -42.70 -11.45
N THR A 707 -37.74 -41.91 -12.52
CA THR A 707 -36.50 -41.82 -13.30
C THR A 707 -35.43 -41.01 -12.56
N CYS A 708 -35.82 -39.95 -11.85
CA CYS A 708 -34.95 -39.18 -10.95
C CYS A 708 -34.32 -40.08 -9.88
N ALA A 709 -35.12 -40.92 -9.23
CA ALA A 709 -34.62 -41.89 -8.24
C ALA A 709 -33.70 -42.93 -8.89
N ARG A 710 -34.12 -43.59 -9.98
CA ARG A 710 -33.34 -44.66 -10.63
C ARG A 710 -32.00 -44.18 -11.20
N ASN A 711 -31.96 -42.98 -11.77
CA ASN A 711 -30.77 -42.44 -12.43
C ASN A 711 -29.90 -41.59 -11.49
N GLY A 712 -30.37 -41.29 -10.27
CA GLY A 712 -29.68 -40.39 -9.35
C GLY A 712 -29.55 -38.96 -9.88
N THR A 713 -30.48 -38.50 -10.73
CA THR A 713 -30.43 -37.17 -11.37
C THR A 713 -31.50 -36.25 -10.80
N MET A 714 -31.14 -35.03 -10.40
CA MET A 714 -32.08 -34.02 -9.90
C MET A 714 -33.04 -33.53 -11.00
N ILE A 715 -34.28 -33.21 -10.62
CA ILE A 715 -35.26 -32.57 -11.50
C ILE A 715 -35.60 -31.20 -10.91
N ALA A 716 -35.28 -30.15 -11.67
CA ALA A 716 -35.75 -28.78 -11.43
C ALA A 716 -36.85 -28.44 -12.43
N ALA A 717 -38.04 -28.10 -11.93
CA ALA A 717 -39.21 -27.72 -12.69
C ALA A 717 -39.60 -26.27 -12.32
N PRO A 718 -39.03 -25.25 -13.00
CA PRO A 718 -39.19 -23.83 -12.64
C PRO A 718 -40.61 -23.27 -12.88
N ALA A 719 -41.36 -23.90 -13.79
CA ALA A 719 -42.76 -23.58 -14.09
C ALA A 719 -43.54 -24.90 -14.24
N LEU A 720 -44.05 -25.41 -13.11
CA LEU A 720 -44.59 -26.77 -13.01
C LEU A 720 -45.82 -27.02 -13.90
N ALA A 721 -46.66 -26.00 -14.04
CA ALA A 721 -47.87 -26.08 -14.87
C ALA A 721 -47.56 -26.25 -16.37
N GLU A 722 -46.38 -25.80 -16.81
CA GLU A 722 -45.94 -25.81 -18.21
C GLU A 722 -44.95 -26.94 -18.51
N ASP A 723 -44.51 -27.69 -17.49
CA ASP A 723 -43.48 -28.72 -17.63
C ASP A 723 -44.04 -30.04 -18.19
N GLU A 724 -43.88 -30.26 -19.49
CA GLU A 724 -44.41 -31.43 -20.23
C GLU A 724 -43.85 -32.78 -19.75
N ARG A 725 -42.78 -32.80 -18.93
CA ARG A 725 -42.31 -34.04 -18.32
C ARG A 725 -43.35 -34.66 -17.40
N PHE A 726 -44.22 -33.85 -16.80
CA PHE A 726 -45.26 -34.31 -15.89
C PHE A 726 -46.61 -34.46 -16.59
N ASP A 727 -47.31 -35.57 -16.30
CA ASP A 727 -48.62 -35.89 -16.86
C ASP A 727 -49.66 -34.78 -16.55
N PRO A 728 -50.61 -34.48 -17.47
CA PRO A 728 -51.63 -33.45 -17.28
C PRO A 728 -52.42 -33.55 -15.97
N ASP A 729 -52.74 -34.76 -15.50
CA ASP A 729 -53.47 -34.94 -14.25
C ASP A 729 -52.63 -34.50 -13.04
N TRP A 730 -51.32 -34.76 -13.10
CA TRP A 730 -50.37 -34.36 -12.07
C TRP A 730 -50.15 -32.84 -12.04
N ARG A 731 -49.98 -32.21 -13.21
CA ARG A 731 -49.85 -30.74 -13.32
C ARG A 731 -51.10 -30.02 -12.83
N LYS A 732 -52.28 -30.54 -13.16
CA LYS A 732 -53.55 -29.99 -12.69
C LYS A 732 -53.69 -30.10 -11.17
N ALA A 733 -53.30 -31.23 -10.60
CA ALA A 733 -53.37 -31.46 -9.16
C ALA A 733 -52.39 -30.57 -8.39
N ALA A 734 -51.16 -30.39 -8.89
CA ALA A 734 -50.17 -29.45 -8.32
C ALA A 734 -50.62 -27.98 -8.44
N ALA A 735 -51.25 -27.59 -9.56
CA ALA A 735 -51.81 -26.26 -9.73
C ALA A 735 -53.01 -25.99 -8.78
N SER A 736 -53.90 -26.97 -8.57
CA SER A 736 -54.99 -26.86 -7.59
C SER A 736 -54.49 -26.81 -6.14
N ALA A 737 -53.30 -27.35 -5.89
CA ALA A 737 -52.59 -27.25 -4.62
C ALA A 737 -51.86 -25.91 -4.41
N GLY A 738 -51.78 -25.06 -5.44
CA GLY A 738 -51.09 -23.78 -5.39
C GLY A 738 -49.56 -23.88 -5.52
N TYR A 739 -49.02 -24.89 -6.21
CA TYR A 739 -47.59 -25.02 -6.47
C TYR A 739 -47.21 -24.60 -7.90
N GLY A 740 -46.31 -23.63 -8.01
CA GLY A 740 -45.78 -23.08 -9.26
C GLY A 740 -44.45 -23.67 -9.71
N ALA A 741 -43.64 -24.23 -8.80
CA ALA A 741 -42.38 -24.89 -9.12
C ALA A 741 -42.08 -26.08 -8.21
N LEU A 742 -41.15 -26.94 -8.64
CA LEU A 742 -40.73 -28.14 -7.91
C LEU A 742 -39.24 -28.43 -8.10
N LEU A 743 -38.61 -28.91 -7.02
CA LEU A 743 -37.28 -29.49 -7.04
C LEU A 743 -37.31 -30.89 -6.43
N ALA A 744 -37.00 -31.91 -7.23
CA ALA A 744 -36.90 -33.29 -6.76
C ALA A 744 -35.44 -33.74 -6.74
N VAL A 745 -35.02 -34.25 -5.59
CA VAL A 745 -33.64 -34.58 -5.27
C VAL A 745 -33.55 -36.04 -4.81
N PRO A 746 -32.70 -36.88 -5.42
CA PRO A 746 -32.50 -38.24 -4.95
C PRO A 746 -31.80 -38.26 -3.59
N VAL A 747 -32.36 -38.99 -2.63
CA VAL A 747 -31.78 -39.22 -1.31
C VAL A 747 -31.40 -40.68 -1.21
N GLY A 748 -30.11 -40.97 -1.15
CA GLY A 748 -29.64 -42.34 -1.01
C GLY A 748 -30.10 -42.93 0.33
N ALA A 749 -30.69 -44.13 0.29
CA ALA A 749 -31.04 -44.87 1.51
C ALA A 749 -30.13 -46.11 1.67
N PRO A 750 -29.99 -46.64 2.89
CA PRO A 750 -29.21 -47.85 3.12
C PRO A 750 -29.86 -49.05 2.37
N GLY A 751 -29.03 -49.97 1.88
CA GLY A 751 -29.51 -51.16 1.14
C GLY A 751 -29.86 -50.94 -0.34
N GLY A 752 -29.47 -49.80 -0.94
CA GLY A 752 -29.66 -49.53 -2.38
C GLY A 752 -31.09 -49.14 -2.76
N ARG A 753 -31.89 -48.73 -1.78
CA ARG A 753 -33.29 -48.33 -1.90
C ARG A 753 -33.40 -46.80 -1.96
N ASP A 754 -32.92 -46.19 -3.03
CA ASP A 754 -32.88 -44.72 -3.15
C ASP A 754 -34.29 -44.09 -3.08
N GLY A 755 -34.44 -43.10 -2.20
CA GLY A 755 -35.65 -42.29 -2.04
C GLY A 755 -35.54 -40.93 -2.73
N LEU A 756 -36.56 -40.09 -2.56
CA LEU A 756 -36.62 -38.74 -3.15
C LEU A 756 -37.09 -37.73 -2.11
N ALA A 757 -36.34 -36.64 -1.96
CA ALA A 757 -36.85 -35.42 -1.35
C ALA A 757 -37.45 -34.54 -2.45
N VAL A 758 -38.75 -34.26 -2.35
CA VAL A 758 -39.49 -33.42 -3.29
C VAL A 758 -39.90 -32.14 -2.58
N VAL A 759 -39.39 -31.01 -3.03
CA VAL A 759 -39.67 -29.68 -2.47
C VAL A 759 -40.56 -28.91 -3.44
N PHE A 760 -41.63 -28.32 -2.89
CA PHE A 760 -42.63 -27.57 -3.65
C PHE A 760 -42.55 -26.09 -3.31
N PHE A 761 -42.79 -25.26 -4.33
CA PHE A 761 -42.79 -23.80 -4.24
C PHE A 761 -44.10 -23.26 -4.81
N SER A 762 -44.71 -22.28 -4.14
CA SER A 762 -45.97 -21.68 -4.57
C SER A 762 -45.83 -20.82 -5.83
N ASP A 763 -44.69 -20.16 -6.01
CA ASP A 763 -44.38 -19.34 -7.17
C ASP A 763 -43.57 -20.10 -8.23
N THR A 764 -43.62 -19.63 -9.47
CA THR A 764 -42.62 -20.00 -10.48
C THR A 764 -41.25 -19.46 -10.08
N ARG A 765 -40.19 -20.26 -10.24
CA ARG A 765 -38.85 -19.92 -9.72
C ARG A 765 -37.74 -20.23 -10.70
N HIS A 766 -36.75 -19.36 -10.80
CA HIS A 766 -35.47 -19.71 -11.43
C HIS A 766 -34.57 -20.39 -10.40
N PHE A 767 -34.11 -21.61 -10.70
CA PHE A 767 -33.17 -22.33 -9.85
C PHE A 767 -31.75 -21.96 -10.23
N SER A 768 -31.05 -21.31 -9.29
CA SER A 768 -29.66 -20.94 -9.43
C SER A 768 -28.73 -22.11 -9.10
N ASP A 769 -27.45 -22.02 -9.48
CA ASP A 769 -26.43 -22.99 -9.08
C ASP A 769 -26.35 -23.15 -7.54
N TYR A 770 -26.62 -22.07 -6.80
CA TYR A 770 -26.73 -22.11 -5.34
C TYR A 770 -27.84 -23.05 -4.85
N ASP A 771 -29.03 -22.99 -5.45
CA ASP A 771 -30.17 -23.83 -5.05
C ASP A 771 -29.89 -25.32 -5.32
N LEU A 772 -29.25 -25.62 -6.47
CA LEU A 772 -28.89 -26.98 -6.85
C LEU A 772 -27.78 -27.57 -5.97
N GLU A 773 -26.76 -26.78 -5.65
CA GLU A 773 -25.65 -27.19 -4.77
C GLU A 773 -26.15 -27.44 -3.35
N LEU A 774 -27.07 -26.62 -2.85
CA LEU A 774 -27.71 -26.83 -1.55
C LEU A 774 -28.57 -28.09 -1.52
N ALA A 775 -29.31 -28.38 -2.60
CA ALA A 775 -30.10 -29.60 -2.74
C ALA A 775 -29.22 -30.87 -2.73
N LEU A 776 -28.06 -30.85 -3.39
CA LEU A 776 -27.09 -31.95 -3.34
C LEU A 776 -26.54 -32.16 -1.93
N ASN A 777 -26.19 -31.07 -1.24
CA ASN A 777 -25.70 -31.11 0.13
C ASN A 777 -26.75 -31.67 1.12
N LEU A 778 -28.01 -31.28 0.94
CA LEU A 778 -29.15 -31.83 1.67
C LEU A 778 -29.25 -33.34 1.46
N ALA A 779 -29.21 -33.81 0.21
CA ALA A 779 -29.30 -35.24 -0.10
C ALA A 779 -28.17 -36.06 0.54
N GLY A 780 -26.93 -35.58 0.46
CA GLY A 780 -25.78 -36.23 1.10
C GLY A 780 -25.92 -36.29 2.63
N THR A 781 -26.42 -35.22 3.25
CA THR A 781 -26.61 -35.17 4.70
C THR A 781 -27.78 -36.04 5.16
N ALA A 782 -28.89 -36.03 4.41
CA ALA A 782 -30.05 -36.87 4.64
C ALA A 782 -29.69 -38.36 4.59
N ARG A 783 -28.91 -38.78 3.59
CA ARG A 783 -28.38 -40.14 3.51
C ARG A 783 -27.66 -40.56 4.79
N GLY A 784 -26.69 -39.75 5.23
CA GLY A 784 -25.92 -40.06 6.45
C GLY A 784 -26.79 -40.10 7.71
N ALA A 785 -27.85 -39.28 7.78
CA ALA A 785 -28.79 -39.30 8.90
C ALA A 785 -29.67 -40.57 8.90
N LEU A 786 -30.16 -40.98 7.72
CA LEU A 786 -30.95 -42.21 7.56
C LEU A 786 -30.12 -43.47 7.86
N GLU A 787 -28.87 -43.54 7.37
CA GLU A 787 -27.92 -44.61 7.69
C GLU A 787 -27.69 -44.73 9.20
N ARG A 788 -27.51 -43.61 9.91
CA ARG A 788 -27.34 -43.60 11.37
C ARG A 788 -28.59 -44.07 12.11
N SER A 789 -29.77 -43.62 11.68
CA SER A 789 -31.03 -43.98 12.35
C SER A 789 -31.38 -45.46 12.17
N GLU A 790 -31.14 -46.02 10.98
CA GLU A 790 -31.33 -47.46 10.72
C GLU A 790 -30.37 -48.32 11.55
N LEU A 791 -29.09 -47.93 11.65
CA LEU A 791 -28.12 -48.62 12.49
C LEU A 791 -28.53 -48.58 13.97
N TYR A 792 -29.04 -47.44 14.44
CA TYR A 792 -29.52 -47.29 15.82
C TYR A 792 -30.73 -48.18 16.12
N GLU A 793 -31.71 -48.26 15.22
CA GLU A 793 -32.86 -49.15 15.38
C GLU A 793 -32.47 -50.63 15.31
N SER A 794 -31.53 -51.00 14.43
CA SER A 794 -30.96 -52.35 14.36
C SER A 794 -30.26 -52.73 15.67
N GLU A 795 -29.38 -51.87 16.20
CA GLU A 795 -28.69 -52.10 17.47
C GLU A 795 -29.70 -52.23 18.63
N ARG A 796 -30.73 -51.36 18.65
CA ARG A 796 -31.77 -51.39 19.68
C ARG A 796 -32.57 -52.69 19.63
N ARG A 797 -32.94 -53.18 18.44
CA ARG A 797 -33.63 -54.46 18.25
C ARG A 797 -32.78 -55.65 18.69
N ALA A 798 -31.54 -55.74 18.19
CA ALA A 798 -30.61 -56.81 18.57
C ALA A 798 -30.37 -56.85 20.08
N ARG A 799 -30.22 -55.70 20.72
CA ARG A 799 -30.08 -55.60 22.18
C ARG A 799 -31.35 -56.05 22.92
N GLY A 800 -32.52 -55.70 22.42
CA GLY A 800 -33.81 -56.17 22.95
C GLY A 800 -33.93 -57.69 22.90
N LEU A 801 -33.68 -58.28 21.73
CA LEU A 801 -33.68 -59.73 21.50
C LEU A 801 -32.69 -60.45 22.42
N ALA A 802 -31.45 -59.97 22.53
CA ALA A 802 -30.43 -60.54 23.41
C ALA A 802 -30.83 -60.52 24.90
N GLN A 803 -31.48 -59.45 25.37
CA GLN A 803 -31.97 -59.37 26.74
C GLN A 803 -33.12 -60.35 27.01
N GLN A 804 -34.03 -60.51 26.06
CA GLN A 804 -35.12 -61.47 26.17
C GLN A 804 -34.59 -62.91 26.14
N LEU A 805 -33.67 -63.22 25.22
CA LEU A 805 -32.97 -64.51 25.15
C LEU A 805 -32.26 -64.88 26.43
N ALA A 806 -31.53 -63.94 27.06
CA ALA A 806 -30.83 -64.21 28.31
C ALA A 806 -31.78 -64.55 29.46
N ARG A 807 -32.96 -63.91 29.51
CA ARG A 807 -34.01 -64.23 30.49
C ARG A 807 -34.59 -65.61 30.24
N THR A 808 -34.97 -65.91 29.01
CA THR A 808 -35.54 -67.22 28.63
C THR A 808 -34.55 -68.36 28.85
N GLY A 809 -33.28 -68.19 28.47
CA GLY A 809 -32.23 -69.19 28.71
C GLY A 809 -32.02 -69.50 30.20
N THR A 810 -32.15 -68.50 31.07
CA THR A 810 -32.06 -68.72 32.53
C THR A 810 -33.25 -69.53 33.05
N LEU A 811 -34.47 -69.30 32.54
CA LEU A 811 -35.66 -70.08 32.90
C LEU A 811 -35.52 -71.54 32.46
N LEU A 812 -35.14 -71.77 31.20
CA LEU A 812 -34.96 -73.11 30.65
C LEU A 812 -33.87 -73.90 31.39
N ALA A 813 -32.78 -73.25 31.79
CA ALA A 813 -31.68 -73.90 32.51
C ALA A 813 -32.06 -74.43 33.90
N THR A 814 -33.15 -73.93 34.50
CA THR A 814 -33.65 -74.41 35.80
C THR A 814 -34.66 -75.54 35.70
N GLU A 815 -35.15 -75.84 34.49
CA GLU A 815 -36.17 -76.85 34.26
C GLU A 815 -35.53 -78.24 34.11
N LEU A 816 -36.04 -79.22 34.85
CA LEU A 816 -35.45 -80.57 34.94
C LEU A 816 -36.35 -81.64 34.30
N ASP A 817 -37.52 -81.26 33.79
CA ASP A 817 -38.41 -82.12 33.01
C ASP A 817 -38.31 -81.79 31.52
N PRO A 818 -37.85 -82.73 30.67
CA PRO A 818 -37.76 -82.51 29.22
C PRO A 818 -39.09 -82.07 28.59
N ALA A 819 -40.24 -82.55 29.07
CA ALA A 819 -41.54 -82.12 28.54
C ALA A 819 -41.82 -80.65 28.85
N ALA A 820 -41.56 -80.23 30.09
CA ALA A 820 -41.70 -78.83 30.50
C ALA A 820 -40.75 -77.88 29.76
N VAL A 821 -39.52 -78.34 29.45
CA VAL A 821 -38.59 -77.59 28.60
C VAL A 821 -39.18 -77.35 27.21
N LEU A 822 -39.73 -78.39 26.57
CA LEU A 822 -40.35 -78.28 25.24
C LEU A 822 -41.54 -77.33 25.23
N ASP A 823 -42.43 -77.45 26.22
CA ASP A 823 -43.60 -76.59 26.40
C ASP A 823 -43.21 -75.11 26.60
N GLU A 824 -42.18 -74.85 27.41
CA GLU A 824 -41.69 -73.51 27.65
C GLU A 824 -41.09 -72.89 26.38
N ILE A 825 -40.34 -73.65 25.59
CA ILE A 825 -39.74 -73.15 24.34
C ILE A 825 -40.80 -72.73 23.33
N VAL A 826 -41.84 -73.55 23.11
CA VAL A 826 -42.91 -73.22 22.16
C VAL A 826 -43.80 -72.08 22.66
N ALA A 827 -43.87 -71.83 23.97
CA ALA A 827 -44.52 -70.65 24.53
C ALA A 827 -43.69 -69.36 24.32
N GLN A 828 -42.36 -69.46 24.42
CA GLN A 828 -41.47 -68.30 24.36
C GLN A 828 -41.06 -67.90 22.94
N ALA A 829 -40.92 -68.86 22.02
CA ALA A 829 -40.47 -68.60 20.65
C ALA A 829 -41.38 -67.62 19.86
N PRO A 830 -42.73 -67.72 19.93
CA PRO A 830 -43.62 -66.74 19.30
C PRO A 830 -43.48 -65.35 19.92
N ALA A 831 -43.31 -65.26 21.24
CA ALA A 831 -43.15 -63.99 21.96
C ALA A 831 -41.79 -63.32 21.71
N LEU A 832 -40.75 -64.10 21.38
CA LEU A 832 -39.42 -63.57 21.07
C LEU A 832 -39.37 -62.89 19.70
N LEU A 833 -40.10 -63.43 18.72
CA LEU A 833 -40.05 -62.97 17.33
C LEU A 833 -41.33 -62.28 16.87
N GLU A 834 -42.30 -62.08 17.76
CA GLU A 834 -43.65 -61.63 17.40
C GLU A 834 -44.25 -62.50 16.28
N ALA A 835 -44.07 -63.81 16.40
CA ALA A 835 -44.65 -64.81 15.50
C ALA A 835 -46.00 -65.28 16.04
N ASP A 836 -46.80 -65.89 15.17
CA ASP A 836 -48.18 -66.29 15.50
C ASP A 836 -48.25 -67.67 16.16
N ALA A 837 -47.29 -68.56 15.85
CA ALA A 837 -47.22 -69.91 16.41
C ALA A 837 -45.80 -70.49 16.40
N ALA A 838 -45.56 -71.53 17.21
CA ALA A 838 -44.33 -72.30 17.24
C ALA A 838 -44.58 -73.80 17.40
N VAL A 839 -43.66 -74.61 16.87
CA VAL A 839 -43.70 -76.07 16.93
C VAL A 839 -42.29 -76.59 17.20
N VAL A 840 -42.15 -77.54 18.12
CA VAL A 840 -40.94 -78.35 18.26
C VAL A 840 -41.22 -79.76 17.75
N ARG A 841 -40.34 -80.25 16.87
CA ARG A 841 -40.37 -81.63 16.39
C ARG A 841 -39.09 -82.34 16.80
N LEU A 842 -39.20 -83.50 17.42
CA LEU A 842 -38.05 -84.35 17.77
C LEU A 842 -37.88 -85.47 16.74
N VAL A 843 -36.65 -85.92 16.56
CA VAL A 843 -36.32 -87.04 15.68
C VAL A 843 -36.58 -88.35 16.42
N GLU A 844 -37.50 -89.17 15.89
CA GLU A 844 -37.72 -90.57 16.31
C GLU A 844 -37.54 -91.47 15.09
N ASP A 845 -36.49 -92.31 15.10
CA ASP A 845 -36.06 -93.12 13.96
C ASP A 845 -35.81 -92.26 12.69
N ASP A 846 -36.60 -92.44 11.62
CA ASP A 846 -36.54 -91.68 10.35
C ASP A 846 -37.68 -90.64 10.22
N GLU A 847 -38.39 -90.35 11.31
CA GLU A 847 -39.54 -89.45 11.35
C GLU A 847 -39.32 -88.27 12.32
N LEU A 848 -39.97 -87.14 12.01
CA LEU A 848 -40.11 -85.99 12.88
C LEU A 848 -41.48 -86.05 13.54
N VAL A 849 -41.47 -86.12 14.87
CA VAL A 849 -42.67 -86.19 15.69
C VAL A 849 -42.87 -84.85 16.36
N VAL A 850 -44.08 -84.28 16.25
CA VAL A 850 -44.42 -83.03 16.94
C VAL A 850 -44.54 -83.30 18.44
N SER A 851 -43.56 -82.80 19.20
CA SER A 851 -43.47 -83.04 20.65
C SER A 851 -44.04 -81.89 21.48
N ALA A 852 -44.10 -80.68 20.93
CA ALA A 852 -44.75 -79.53 21.58
C ALA A 852 -45.25 -78.52 20.55
N THR A 853 -46.33 -77.80 20.89
CA THR A 853 -46.92 -76.74 20.06
C THR A 853 -47.28 -75.53 20.90
N GLY A 854 -47.17 -74.33 20.33
CA GLY A 854 -47.52 -73.06 20.97
C GLY A 854 -48.19 -72.10 19.99
N GLY A 855 -49.11 -71.28 20.49
CA GLY A 855 -49.95 -70.40 19.66
C GLY A 855 -51.20 -71.09 19.10
N GLU A 856 -51.88 -70.45 18.14
CA GLU A 856 -53.13 -70.95 17.55
C GLU A 856 -52.85 -71.94 16.40
N LEU A 857 -52.52 -73.19 16.74
CA LEU A 857 -52.39 -74.30 15.79
C LEU A 857 -53.58 -75.28 15.89
N PRO A 858 -53.92 -76.01 14.80
CA PRO A 858 -54.94 -77.07 14.85
C PRO A 858 -54.57 -78.16 15.88
N GLY A 859 -55.56 -78.64 16.64
CA GLY A 859 -55.34 -79.56 17.77
C GLY A 859 -54.91 -80.98 17.39
N ASP A 860 -54.97 -81.35 16.11
CA ASP A 860 -54.50 -82.61 15.53
C ASP A 860 -53.01 -82.60 15.13
N VAL A 861 -52.31 -81.48 15.37
CA VAL A 861 -50.89 -81.33 15.04
C VAL A 861 -49.96 -81.96 16.09
N LEU A 862 -50.36 -82.03 17.37
CA LEU A 862 -49.58 -82.70 18.42
C LEU A 862 -49.51 -84.21 18.14
N ASP A 863 -48.36 -84.84 18.37
CA ASP A 863 -48.06 -86.25 18.06
C ASP A 863 -48.11 -86.62 16.56
N SER A 864 -48.31 -85.63 15.66
CA SER A 864 -48.25 -85.88 14.23
C SER A 864 -46.82 -86.23 13.80
N ARG A 865 -46.72 -87.11 12.78
CA ARG A 865 -45.46 -87.67 12.27
C ARG A 865 -45.27 -87.32 10.80
N ALA A 866 -44.07 -86.91 10.43
CA ALA A 866 -43.69 -86.63 9.06
C ALA A 866 -42.26 -87.14 8.77
N PRO A 867 -41.91 -87.48 7.53
CA PRO A 867 -40.57 -87.96 7.21
C PRO A 867 -39.49 -86.94 7.57
N ALA A 868 -38.33 -87.39 8.06
CA ALA A 868 -37.19 -86.51 8.35
C ALA A 868 -36.45 -86.00 7.08
N THR A 869 -37.07 -86.09 5.89
CA THR A 869 -36.51 -85.66 4.61
C THR A 869 -37.57 -85.08 3.67
N GLY A 870 -37.19 -84.16 2.78
CA GLY A 870 -38.01 -83.74 1.63
C GLY A 870 -38.99 -82.58 1.86
N TRP A 871 -38.77 -81.75 2.89
CA TRP A 871 -39.58 -80.56 3.18
C TRP A 871 -38.82 -79.60 4.11
N ALA A 872 -39.31 -78.36 4.20
CA ALA A 872 -38.48 -77.23 4.64
C ALA A 872 -38.02 -77.30 6.13
N ALA A 873 -38.79 -77.94 7.02
CA ALA A 873 -38.35 -78.21 8.39
C ALA A 873 -37.30 -79.34 8.48
N ALA A 874 -37.36 -80.32 7.57
CA ALA A 874 -36.35 -81.37 7.46
C ALA A 874 -35.02 -80.85 6.88
N ASP A 875 -35.08 -79.85 6.00
CA ASP A 875 -33.87 -79.23 5.45
C ASP A 875 -33.03 -78.53 6.53
N ALA A 876 -33.67 -77.93 7.55
CA ALA A 876 -32.96 -77.33 8.68
C ALA A 876 -32.14 -78.38 9.48
N ILE A 877 -32.68 -79.60 9.60
CA ILE A 877 -32.01 -80.72 10.27
C ILE A 877 -30.86 -81.27 9.40
N GLN A 878 -31.09 -81.46 8.10
CA GLN A 878 -30.09 -82.02 7.18
C GLN A 878 -28.89 -81.09 6.99
N THR A 879 -29.16 -79.79 6.88
CA THR A 879 -28.12 -78.77 6.68
C THR A 879 -27.45 -78.35 7.99
N GLY A 880 -28.12 -78.54 9.13
CA GLY A 880 -27.70 -77.99 10.41
C GLY A 880 -27.73 -76.46 10.44
N ALA A 881 -28.47 -75.82 9.54
CA ALA A 881 -28.57 -74.38 9.41
C ALA A 881 -30.04 -73.91 9.51
N PRO A 882 -30.27 -72.66 9.94
CA PRO A 882 -31.60 -72.05 9.88
C PRO A 882 -32.17 -72.02 8.46
N VAL A 883 -33.46 -72.31 8.33
CA VAL A 883 -34.21 -72.20 7.08
C VAL A 883 -35.33 -71.19 7.28
N ALA A 884 -35.28 -70.09 6.53
CA ALA A 884 -36.26 -69.02 6.57
C ALA A 884 -37.02 -68.95 5.24
N MET A 885 -38.34 -68.94 5.29
CA MET A 885 -39.21 -68.77 4.13
C MET A 885 -40.14 -67.60 4.39
N GLY A 886 -40.04 -66.57 3.54
CA GLY A 886 -40.75 -65.31 3.76
C GLY A 886 -42.17 -65.29 3.19
N ASP A 887 -42.41 -66.08 2.15
CA ASP A 887 -43.74 -66.29 1.58
C ASP A 887 -43.85 -67.66 0.90
N VAL A 888 -44.66 -68.53 1.49
CA VAL A 888 -44.90 -69.90 1.03
C VAL A 888 -45.46 -69.95 -0.39
N GLU A 889 -46.25 -68.96 -0.80
CA GLU A 889 -46.86 -68.96 -2.14
C GLU A 889 -45.82 -68.68 -3.25
N ASN A 890 -44.74 -67.98 -2.93
CA ASN A 890 -43.70 -67.59 -3.90
C ASN A 890 -42.53 -68.59 -3.97
N GLU A 891 -42.38 -69.52 -3.01
CA GLU A 891 -41.17 -70.34 -2.84
C GLU A 891 -41.31 -71.87 -3.10
N GLY A 892 -42.43 -72.35 -3.68
CA GLY A 892 -42.51 -73.67 -4.33
C GLY A 892 -43.06 -74.86 -3.51
N PRO A 893 -42.98 -76.12 -4.01
CA PRO A 893 -43.79 -77.26 -3.51
C PRO A 893 -43.35 -77.87 -2.17
N ALA A 894 -42.26 -77.39 -1.55
CA ALA A 894 -41.72 -77.91 -0.28
C ALA A 894 -42.64 -77.67 0.94
N ALA A 895 -43.71 -76.88 0.78
CA ALA A 895 -44.67 -76.54 1.82
C ALA A 895 -45.82 -77.55 2.01
N ALA A 896 -46.05 -78.45 1.04
CA ALA A 896 -47.23 -79.33 1.03
C ALA A 896 -47.23 -80.40 2.14
N SER A 897 -46.08 -80.66 2.76
CA SER A 897 -45.91 -81.69 3.80
C SER A 897 -45.92 -81.14 5.23
N ASP A 898 -45.98 -79.81 5.43
CA ASP A 898 -46.05 -79.21 6.78
C ASP A 898 -47.52 -79.02 7.21
N PRO A 899 -47.99 -79.71 8.26
CA PRO A 899 -49.36 -79.55 8.77
C PRO A 899 -49.71 -78.12 9.18
N ALA A 900 -48.74 -77.34 9.68
CA ALA A 900 -48.94 -75.95 10.08
C ALA A 900 -49.05 -75.04 8.86
N LEU A 901 -48.23 -75.20 7.82
CA LEU A 901 -48.37 -74.42 6.58
C LEU A 901 -49.68 -74.74 5.85
N ALA A 902 -50.10 -76.01 5.86
CA ALA A 902 -51.39 -76.44 5.33
C ALA A 902 -52.59 -75.80 6.08
N ALA A 903 -52.39 -75.34 7.33
CA ALA A 903 -53.39 -74.66 8.14
C ALA A 903 -53.52 -73.15 7.87
N GLY A 904 -52.86 -72.61 6.84
CA GLY A 904 -53.03 -71.23 6.38
C GLY A 904 -51.95 -70.24 6.84
N TYR A 905 -50.82 -70.71 7.35
CA TYR A 905 -49.65 -69.88 7.63
C TYR A 905 -48.86 -69.60 6.33
N ARG A 906 -48.31 -68.39 6.21
CA ARG A 906 -47.69 -67.88 4.97
C ARG A 906 -46.18 -67.67 5.05
N ALA A 907 -45.61 -67.63 6.23
CA ALA A 907 -44.16 -67.56 6.41
C ALA A 907 -43.74 -68.47 7.57
N PHE A 908 -42.53 -69.01 7.51
CA PHE A 908 -41.98 -69.78 8.63
C PHE A 908 -40.46 -69.62 8.72
N LEU A 909 -39.94 -69.86 9.92
CA LEU A 909 -38.52 -69.93 10.21
C LEU A 909 -38.26 -71.17 11.06
N ALA A 910 -37.36 -72.04 10.61
CA ALA A 910 -36.97 -73.25 11.32
C ALA A 910 -35.48 -73.24 11.66
N VAL A 911 -35.15 -73.71 12.86
CA VAL A 911 -33.78 -73.86 13.36
C VAL A 911 -33.59 -75.24 13.97
N PRO A 912 -32.44 -75.90 13.76
CA PRO A 912 -32.18 -77.22 14.30
C PRO A 912 -31.98 -77.19 15.82
N LEU A 913 -32.48 -78.23 16.49
CA LEU A 913 -32.12 -78.59 17.87
C LEU A 913 -31.06 -79.69 17.80
N VAL A 914 -29.93 -79.47 18.46
CA VAL A 914 -28.78 -80.37 18.45
C VAL A 914 -28.70 -81.12 19.77
N GLY A 915 -28.53 -82.44 19.72
CA GLY A 915 -28.41 -83.29 20.91
C GLY A 915 -27.02 -83.24 21.57
N SER A 916 -26.90 -83.83 22.75
CA SER A 916 -25.64 -83.86 23.52
C SER A 916 -24.47 -84.54 22.82
N GLU A 917 -24.75 -85.44 21.87
CA GLU A 917 -23.73 -86.13 21.06
C GLU A 917 -23.41 -85.39 19.74
N GLY A 918 -23.99 -84.20 19.53
CA GLY A 918 -23.78 -83.38 18.33
C GLY A 918 -24.63 -83.79 17.12
N GLY A 919 -25.44 -84.85 17.24
CA GLY A 919 -26.42 -85.25 16.22
C GLY A 919 -27.70 -84.40 16.25
N PRO A 920 -28.51 -84.39 15.17
CA PRO A 920 -29.78 -83.69 15.15
C PRO A 920 -30.78 -84.35 16.13
N GLN A 921 -31.27 -83.58 17.10
CA GLN A 921 -32.26 -84.02 18.08
C GLN A 921 -33.67 -83.58 17.68
N GLY A 922 -33.80 -82.49 16.93
CA GLY A 922 -35.08 -81.98 16.48
C GLY A 922 -34.99 -80.68 15.70
N VAL A 923 -36.12 -80.01 15.53
CA VAL A 923 -36.24 -78.69 14.91
C VAL A 923 -37.27 -77.85 15.66
N LEU A 924 -36.92 -76.60 15.95
CA LEU A 924 -37.84 -75.57 16.42
C LEU A 924 -38.27 -74.72 15.23
N SER A 925 -39.57 -74.57 15.02
CA SER A 925 -40.13 -73.78 13.93
C SER A 925 -41.09 -72.72 14.48
N VAL A 926 -41.06 -71.52 13.92
CA VAL A 926 -42.05 -70.46 14.16
C VAL A 926 -42.77 -70.11 12.87
N TYR A 927 -44.01 -69.65 12.98
CA TYR A 927 -44.91 -69.42 11.85
C TYR A 927 -45.57 -68.04 11.93
N ALA A 928 -45.83 -67.43 10.77
CA ALA A 928 -46.60 -66.19 10.65
C ALA A 928 -47.72 -66.32 9.60
N ARG A 929 -48.89 -65.72 9.87
CA ARG A 929 -50.10 -65.77 9.01
C ARG A 929 -50.01 -64.87 7.79
N ARG A 930 -49.08 -63.92 7.80
CA ARG A 930 -48.80 -62.99 6.69
C ARG A 930 -47.41 -63.26 6.15
N PRO A 931 -47.15 -62.97 4.87
CA PRO A 931 -45.79 -62.89 4.35
C PRO A 931 -44.94 -62.01 5.26
N ARG A 932 -43.72 -62.45 5.54
CA ARG A 932 -42.81 -61.77 6.45
C ARG A 932 -41.38 -61.98 5.99
N SER A 933 -40.60 -60.91 5.92
CA SER A 933 -39.16 -61.02 5.73
C SER A 933 -38.48 -61.20 7.09
N TRP A 934 -37.92 -62.38 7.33
CA TRP A 934 -37.16 -62.70 8.55
C TRP A 934 -35.81 -61.99 8.54
N GLN A 935 -35.55 -61.17 9.55
CA GLN A 935 -34.32 -60.41 9.69
C GLN A 935 -33.18 -61.28 10.23
N ALA A 936 -31.93 -60.91 9.93
CA ALA A 936 -30.77 -61.69 10.36
C ALA A 936 -30.65 -61.82 11.88
N ASP A 937 -31.00 -60.77 12.62
CA ASP A 937 -31.03 -60.74 14.09
C ASP A 937 -32.14 -61.64 14.66
N GLU A 938 -33.29 -61.74 13.99
CA GLU A 938 -34.39 -62.66 14.35
C GLU A 938 -34.00 -64.13 14.15
N VAL A 939 -33.32 -64.44 13.03
CA VAL A 939 -32.83 -65.79 12.72
C VAL A 939 -31.78 -66.22 13.76
N GLU A 940 -30.83 -65.35 14.07
CA GLU A 940 -29.80 -65.59 15.09
C GLU A 940 -30.44 -65.75 16.48
N ALA A 941 -31.46 -64.95 16.79
CA ALA A 941 -32.19 -65.05 18.04
C ALA A 941 -32.91 -66.40 18.20
N LEU A 942 -33.62 -66.88 17.17
CA LEU A 942 -34.27 -68.19 17.26
C LEU A 942 -33.25 -69.33 17.39
N ALA A 943 -32.15 -69.26 16.65
CA ALA A 943 -31.08 -70.24 16.72
C ALA A 943 -30.43 -70.28 18.12
N ALA A 944 -30.24 -69.12 18.75
CA ALA A 944 -29.75 -69.04 20.12
C ALA A 944 -30.75 -69.63 21.13
N LEU A 945 -32.05 -69.37 20.95
CA LEU A 945 -33.10 -69.99 21.77
C LEU A 945 -33.09 -71.52 21.63
N ALA A 946 -32.97 -72.03 20.40
CA ALA A 946 -32.83 -73.45 20.11
C ALA A 946 -31.55 -74.06 20.72
N GLY A 947 -30.44 -73.33 20.73
CA GLY A 947 -29.22 -73.75 21.42
C GLY A 947 -29.41 -73.87 22.93
N ASN A 948 -30.07 -72.88 23.57
CA ASN A 948 -30.39 -72.91 25.00
C ASN A 948 -31.34 -74.07 25.34
N ALA A 949 -32.35 -74.28 24.48
CA ALA A 949 -33.29 -75.40 24.55
C ALA A 949 -32.57 -76.76 24.52
N SER A 950 -31.71 -76.97 23.53
CA SER A 950 -30.88 -78.18 23.40
C SER A 950 -30.03 -78.44 24.65
N ALA A 951 -29.40 -77.40 25.20
CA ALA A 951 -28.61 -77.53 26.42
C ALA A 951 -29.48 -77.89 27.66
N ALA A 952 -30.67 -77.31 27.77
CA ALA A 952 -31.63 -77.61 28.83
C ALA A 952 -32.18 -79.04 28.71
N LEU A 953 -32.58 -79.48 27.51
CA LEU A 953 -33.02 -80.85 27.24
C LEU A 953 -31.94 -81.88 27.60
N ALA A 954 -30.71 -81.67 27.15
CA ALA A 954 -29.58 -82.54 27.49
C ALA A 954 -29.34 -82.62 29.01
N SER A 955 -29.48 -81.49 29.71
CA SER A 955 -29.31 -81.42 31.17
C SER A 955 -30.45 -82.14 31.91
N ALA A 956 -31.69 -81.95 31.48
CA ALA A 956 -32.88 -82.61 32.02
C ALA A 956 -32.84 -84.13 31.79
N GLU A 957 -32.49 -84.58 30.58
CA GLU A 957 -32.33 -86.00 30.26
C GLU A 957 -31.23 -86.67 31.09
N LEU A 958 -30.09 -86.00 31.26
CA LEU A 958 -28.99 -86.49 32.09
C LEU A 958 -29.41 -86.57 33.56
N TYR A 959 -30.14 -85.57 34.06
CA TYR A 959 -30.68 -85.58 35.42
C TYR A 959 -31.66 -86.75 35.62
N GLN A 960 -32.61 -86.96 34.71
CA GLN A 960 -33.55 -88.09 34.76
C GLN A 960 -32.84 -89.44 34.70
N ARG A 961 -31.82 -89.58 33.84
CA ARG A 961 -31.02 -90.82 33.73
C ARG A 961 -30.27 -91.11 35.03
N VAL A 962 -29.62 -90.10 35.63
CA VAL A 962 -28.92 -90.23 36.92
C VAL A 962 -29.91 -90.53 38.05
N ALA A 963 -31.09 -89.90 38.06
CA ALA A 963 -32.13 -90.16 39.04
C ALA A 963 -32.63 -91.61 38.95
N LEU A 964 -32.89 -92.10 37.73
CA LEU A 964 -33.33 -93.47 37.48
C LEU A 964 -32.24 -94.50 37.85
N GLU A 965 -30.97 -94.25 37.51
CA GLU A 965 -29.85 -95.12 37.93
C GLU A 965 -29.68 -95.14 39.45
N LYS A 966 -29.87 -93.99 40.12
CA LYS A 966 -29.82 -93.90 41.58
C LYS A 966 -30.96 -94.67 42.22
N GLU A 967 -32.21 -94.50 41.75
CA GLU A 967 -33.35 -95.28 42.22
C GLU A 967 -33.15 -96.78 41.99
N ARG A 968 -32.67 -97.18 40.81
CA ARG A 968 -32.35 -98.57 40.50
C ARG A 968 -31.26 -99.11 41.43
N SER A 969 -30.21 -98.34 41.70
CA SER A 969 -29.13 -98.72 42.61
C SER A 969 -29.62 -98.88 44.05
N VAL A 970 -30.46 -97.96 44.54
CA VAL A 970 -31.09 -98.04 45.86
C VAL A 970 -32.02 -99.26 45.94
N ALA A 971 -32.85 -99.50 44.93
CA ALA A 971 -33.75 -100.65 44.88
C ALA A 971 -33.02 -101.99 44.83
N ILE A 972 -31.85 -102.06 44.16
CA ILE A 972 -30.97 -103.23 44.18
C ILE A 972 -30.37 -103.40 45.58
N LEU A 973 -29.81 -102.35 46.18
CA LEU A 973 -29.16 -102.41 47.49
C LEU A 973 -30.13 -102.78 48.62
N ALA A 974 -31.39 -102.32 48.55
CA ALA A 974 -32.45 -102.66 49.51
C ALA A 974 -32.88 -104.14 49.41
N ASN A 975 -32.78 -104.76 48.23
CA ASN A 975 -33.19 -106.15 48.00
C ASN A 975 -32.05 -107.18 48.11
N ILE A 976 -30.80 -106.75 48.35
CA ILE A 976 -29.67 -107.66 48.61
C ILE A 976 -29.80 -108.26 50.01
N ALA A 977 -29.59 -109.58 50.12
CA ALA A 977 -29.69 -110.31 51.39
C ALA A 977 -28.50 -110.08 52.34
N ASP A 978 -27.33 -109.70 51.80
CA ASP A 978 -26.12 -109.42 52.58
C ASP A 978 -26.12 -108.00 53.15
N GLY A 979 -25.61 -107.84 54.37
CA GLY A 979 -25.40 -106.53 54.98
C GLY A 979 -24.27 -105.77 54.29
N ILE A 980 -24.61 -104.65 53.65
CA ILE A 980 -23.66 -103.76 52.97
C ILE A 980 -23.54 -102.46 53.75
N VAL A 981 -22.33 -102.18 54.21
CA VAL A 981 -21.92 -100.90 54.80
C VAL A 981 -20.80 -100.33 53.96
N ALA A 982 -21.00 -99.14 53.38
CA ALA A 982 -19.93 -98.40 52.71
C ALA A 982 -19.51 -97.23 53.60
N VAL A 983 -18.19 -97.04 53.73
CA VAL A 983 -17.60 -95.91 54.46
C VAL A 983 -16.85 -94.98 53.49
N ASP A 984 -16.88 -93.68 53.75
CA ASP A 984 -16.06 -92.71 53.03
C ASP A 984 -14.57 -92.82 53.42
N ARG A 985 -13.73 -91.99 52.78
CA ARG A 985 -12.28 -91.96 53.05
C ARG A 985 -11.95 -91.47 54.47
N GLU A 986 -12.89 -90.78 55.13
CA GLU A 986 -12.78 -90.34 56.51
C GLU A 986 -13.34 -91.38 57.51
N GLY A 987 -13.78 -92.55 57.02
CA GLY A 987 -14.29 -93.66 57.83
C GLY A 987 -15.74 -93.48 58.30
N ARG A 988 -16.48 -92.49 57.81
CA ARG A 988 -17.91 -92.31 58.12
C ARG A 988 -18.74 -93.22 57.24
N VAL A 989 -19.77 -93.85 57.80
CA VAL A 989 -20.71 -94.64 57.01
C VAL A 989 -21.50 -93.71 56.07
N VAL A 990 -21.42 -93.99 54.78
CA VAL A 990 -22.14 -93.28 53.71
C VAL A 990 -23.22 -94.13 53.05
N LEU A 991 -23.21 -95.44 53.27
CA LEU A 991 -24.27 -96.34 52.84
C LEU A 991 -24.48 -97.44 53.87
N TRP A 992 -25.74 -97.69 54.21
CA TRP A 992 -26.16 -98.73 55.13
C TRP A 992 -27.47 -99.30 54.60
N ASN A 993 -27.49 -100.57 54.18
CA ASN A 993 -28.71 -101.19 53.64
C ASN A 993 -29.54 -101.90 54.73
N ASP A 994 -30.81 -102.17 54.43
CA ASP A 994 -31.76 -102.82 55.36
C ASP A 994 -31.30 -104.21 55.84
N ALA A 995 -30.48 -104.91 55.06
CA ALA A 995 -29.87 -106.17 55.49
C ALA A 995 -28.79 -105.95 56.56
N ALA A 996 -27.96 -104.91 56.45
CA ALA A 996 -26.98 -104.55 57.49
C ALA A 996 -27.69 -104.14 58.78
N GLU A 997 -28.79 -103.37 58.68
CA GLU A 997 -29.61 -102.96 59.83
C GLU A 997 -30.26 -104.15 60.53
N ARG A 998 -30.62 -105.21 59.80
CA ARG A 998 -31.15 -106.44 60.39
C ARG A 998 -30.09 -107.34 61.03
N ILE A 999 -28.82 -107.21 60.62
CA ILE A 999 -27.70 -108.04 61.10
C ILE A 999 -27.06 -107.44 62.36
N THR A 1000 -27.07 -106.12 62.51
CA THR A 1000 -26.59 -105.38 63.70
C THR A 1000 -27.70 -105.16 64.71
#